data_AF-A0A660ZE88-F1
#
_entry.id   AF-A0A660ZE88-F1
#
_cell.length_a   1.000
_cell.length_b   1.000
_cell.length_c   1.000
_cell.angle_alpha   90.00
_cell.angle_beta   90.00
_cell.angle_gamma   90.00
#
_symmetry.space_group_name_H-M   'P 1'
#
loop_
_entity.id
_entity.type
_entity.pdbx_description
1 polymer ?
#
loop_
_entity_poly.entity_id
_entity_poly.type
_entity_poly.pdbx_seq_one_letter_code
_entity_poly.pdbx_strand_id
1 'polypeptide(L)'
;SHWLNGVSVFAPNSVIEQIFNKSKASDASFVAKAKVMADERVAPPDFQLLYDPSEYGPSYEQVHTIRADKLHEKGIFGSGVRIGVFDTGFDSTHPAIKHIWERGHVLATHNFAVGDFINSSFGQVPTCYRGTVKYVNSLDFDLSQNYLAVVYSVATDAALSGGLRNRWAIWMTTGQISGNSVHWLDTLLLVPPDSFAIKPSVVLQDSLVLLAYQAKSFNREFEIYFAKFTISGTQLISPQAISNSYGNSINPLLFARNDSIFILWFEDYDGLTMRISDDGGHSFDLYTIVFPKYGEFGGLSGTWTDEGIRIAISIDDSIWVGDPMTGNFEFVAIGNLPDLKSRQIHPLVLAYVRNDSIFTKFWDGSTWTSERFWTKSMRYIGPQFNSYGDFDGVAFVDTLGRLAKLTEGAGAELVDSEFVDLIVLKKGQMVWRRRGNTDVYPENYIPHTMGPKYHGTKVLSVIAGFYSRELIGVAPAAEFLLARTERTVTTGGVSFENQIEEDFWIEALEWAVNRGARVISSSLGYSDWYRKDQLDGRTAPISRAASTALERNALVVTAMGNVRHETFPDPEVGDTTLVAPADADGIIAVGGYALLPDSNILIPKGSYGPAADGRIKPEVIAPWWTYAAADTIYGSDTLFPTLFLTFGGTSFGTALTAGAVALVMEAHPEWSAEQVREAILNTAKPVEIPGWEGAAVPNNVIGHGLLDAYAAAQPLEFESKEEYDYLLDPYPNPFVRGLHTELKFPYVASKQSFAKLLIFNISGELVREIDLGKIYVGRDVILWDGRDNSGNLVPPGLYFATLKTGFSVSTVKFAVK
;
A
#
# COMPACT_ATOMS: atom_id res chain seq x y z
N SER A 1 29.02 -32.36 -26.02
CA SER A 1 28.58 -33.75 -25.80
C SER A 1 29.79 -34.66 -25.64
N HIS A 2 29.84 -35.44 -24.55
CA HIS A 2 30.93 -36.41 -24.32
C HIS A 2 30.93 -37.60 -25.29
N TRP A 3 29.83 -37.84 -26.03
CA TRP A 3 29.73 -38.94 -26.99
C TRP A 3 30.21 -38.57 -28.40
N LEU A 4 30.52 -37.29 -28.65
CA LEU A 4 30.91 -36.77 -29.98
C LEU A 4 32.24 -36.01 -29.96
N ASN A 5 32.96 -35.97 -28.83
CA ASN A 5 34.18 -35.17 -28.61
C ASN A 5 34.08 -33.68 -29.06
N GLY A 6 32.86 -33.12 -29.03
CA GLY A 6 32.56 -31.78 -29.50
C GLY A 6 31.76 -30.95 -28.49
N VAL A 7 31.94 -29.63 -28.54
CA VAL A 7 31.25 -28.65 -27.70
C VAL A 7 30.65 -27.56 -28.58
N SER A 8 29.39 -27.22 -28.33
CA SER A 8 28.75 -26.04 -28.95
C SER A 8 29.06 -24.82 -28.07
N VAL A 9 29.58 -23.76 -28.66
CA VAL A 9 29.96 -22.52 -27.97
C VAL A 9 29.29 -21.34 -28.65
N PHE A 10 28.77 -20.40 -27.87
CA PHE A 10 28.11 -19.19 -28.36
C PHE A 10 28.95 -17.97 -28.01
N ALA A 11 29.51 -17.31 -29.02
CA ALA A 11 30.47 -16.21 -28.89
C ALA A 11 30.52 -15.35 -30.17
N PRO A 12 31.09 -14.13 -30.14
CA PRO A 12 31.35 -13.33 -31.35
C PRO A 12 32.33 -14.03 -32.32
N ASN A 13 32.20 -13.80 -33.63
CA ASN A 13 33.05 -14.43 -34.65
C ASN A 13 34.57 -14.26 -34.39
N SER A 14 35.00 -13.08 -33.95
CA SER A 14 36.41 -12.80 -33.61
C SER A 14 36.96 -13.61 -32.43
N VAL A 15 36.08 -14.13 -31.58
CA VAL A 15 36.40 -15.06 -30.48
C VAL A 15 36.35 -16.51 -30.99
N ILE A 16 35.37 -16.86 -31.84
CA ILE A 16 35.26 -18.17 -32.49
C ILE A 16 36.53 -18.47 -33.31
N GLU A 17 37.00 -17.52 -34.12
CA GLU A 17 38.24 -17.65 -34.90
C GLU A 17 39.47 -17.87 -34.00
N GLN A 18 39.57 -17.21 -32.85
CA GLN A 18 40.66 -17.41 -31.90
C GLN A 18 40.59 -18.75 -31.17
N ILE A 19 39.38 -19.23 -30.84
CA ILE A 19 39.17 -20.55 -30.23
C ILE A 19 39.51 -21.65 -31.24
N PHE A 20 39.05 -21.53 -32.49
CA PHE A 20 39.33 -22.51 -33.54
C PHE A 20 40.84 -22.63 -33.81
N ASN A 21 41.52 -21.50 -34.04
CA ASN A 21 42.97 -21.46 -34.30
C ASN A 21 43.83 -21.96 -33.12
N LYS A 22 43.31 -22.01 -31.89
CA LYS A 22 44.04 -22.49 -30.68
C LYS A 22 43.69 -23.92 -30.25
N SER A 23 42.52 -24.46 -30.64
CA SER A 23 41.95 -25.68 -30.04
C SER A 23 42.35 -27.00 -30.71
N LYS A 24 43.02 -26.97 -31.87
CA LYS A 24 43.26 -28.14 -32.74
C LYS A 24 41.98 -28.87 -33.19
N ALA A 25 40.83 -28.20 -33.18
CA ALA A 25 39.59 -28.75 -33.73
C ALA A 25 39.74 -29.04 -35.24
N SER A 26 39.15 -30.14 -35.70
CA SER A 26 39.28 -30.59 -37.10
C SER A 26 38.25 -29.97 -38.05
N ASP A 27 37.14 -29.44 -37.52
CA ASP A 27 36.06 -28.79 -38.26
C ASP A 27 35.30 -27.83 -37.31
N ALA A 28 34.61 -26.84 -37.87
CA ALA A 28 33.76 -25.87 -37.17
C ALA A 28 32.49 -25.58 -37.97
N SER A 29 31.50 -26.46 -37.81
CA SER A 29 30.20 -26.31 -38.47
C SER A 29 29.38 -25.16 -37.85
N PHE A 30 28.89 -24.24 -38.68
CA PHE A 30 27.94 -23.21 -38.25
C PHE A 30 26.60 -23.86 -37.87
N VAL A 31 26.19 -23.75 -36.61
CA VAL A 31 24.94 -24.36 -36.10
C VAL A 31 23.77 -23.39 -36.20
N ALA A 32 23.93 -22.16 -35.69
CA ALA A 32 22.95 -21.09 -35.74
C ALA A 32 23.61 -19.73 -35.45
N LYS A 33 22.94 -18.63 -35.81
CA LYS A 33 23.27 -17.27 -35.37
C LYS A 33 22.13 -16.74 -34.51
N ALA A 34 22.42 -16.45 -33.25
CA ALA A 34 21.59 -15.62 -32.39
C ALA A 34 22.30 -14.30 -32.10
N LYS A 35 21.54 -13.26 -31.72
CA LYS A 35 22.04 -11.90 -31.49
C LYS A 35 22.23 -11.68 -29.99
N VAL A 36 23.48 -11.64 -29.52
CA VAL A 36 23.78 -11.19 -28.15
C VAL A 36 23.52 -9.69 -28.08
N MET A 37 22.72 -9.25 -27.10
CA MET A 37 22.65 -7.86 -26.67
C MET A 37 23.83 -7.62 -25.74
N ALA A 38 24.68 -6.64 -26.06
CA ALA A 38 25.67 -6.10 -25.13
C ALA A 38 25.10 -4.82 -24.50
N ASP A 39 25.41 -4.56 -23.24
CA ASP A 39 24.99 -3.33 -22.55
C ASP A 39 25.88 -2.14 -22.98
N GLU A 40 25.57 -1.62 -24.17
CA GLU A 40 25.67 -0.20 -24.47
C GLU A 40 24.28 0.27 -24.90
N ARG A 41 23.74 1.32 -24.26
CA ARG A 41 22.40 1.84 -24.55
C ARG A 41 22.32 2.53 -25.91
N VAL A 42 22.17 1.71 -26.96
CA VAL A 42 21.77 2.12 -28.30
C VAL A 42 20.39 1.52 -28.57
N ALA A 43 19.36 2.36 -28.57
CA ALA A 43 18.00 1.95 -28.90
C ALA A 43 17.93 1.34 -30.32
N PRO A 44 16.99 0.42 -30.61
CA PRO A 44 16.81 -0.12 -31.95
C PRO A 44 16.57 1.03 -32.95
N PRO A 45 17.35 1.12 -34.06
CA PRO A 45 17.13 2.17 -35.04
C PRO A 45 15.79 2.00 -35.75
N ASP A 46 15.18 3.14 -36.07
CA ASP A 46 14.05 3.30 -37.01
C ASP A 46 12.72 2.62 -36.62
N PHE A 47 12.36 2.71 -35.33
CA PHE A 47 10.95 2.93 -34.98
C PHE A 47 10.75 4.34 -34.45
N GLN A 48 10.66 5.31 -35.36
CA GLN A 48 10.08 6.60 -35.03
C GLN A 48 8.56 6.42 -34.89
N LEU A 49 8.01 6.77 -33.73
CA LEU A 49 6.57 7.02 -33.60
C LEU A 49 6.27 8.32 -34.37
N LEU A 50 6.00 8.16 -35.66
CA LEU A 50 5.46 9.23 -36.49
C LEU A 50 3.94 9.19 -36.39
N TYR A 51 3.33 10.35 -36.18
CA TYR A 51 1.88 10.47 -36.17
C TYR A 51 1.31 10.26 -37.58
N ASP A 52 0.64 9.13 -37.77
CA ASP A 52 -0.22 8.86 -38.92
C ASP A 52 -1.63 8.49 -38.40
N PRO A 53 -2.66 9.34 -38.63
CA PRO A 53 -4.03 9.05 -38.22
C PRO A 53 -4.58 7.71 -38.73
N SER A 54 -4.09 7.23 -39.88
CA SER A 54 -4.57 5.97 -40.49
C SER A 54 -4.08 4.72 -39.75
N GLU A 55 -3.03 4.85 -38.93
CA GLU A 55 -2.44 3.73 -38.19
C GLU A 55 -3.12 3.45 -36.83
N TYR A 56 -4.04 4.31 -36.38
CA TYR A 56 -4.82 4.10 -35.14
C TYR A 56 -5.95 3.07 -35.30
N GLY A 57 -6.54 2.95 -36.49
CA GLY A 57 -7.67 2.05 -36.72
C GLY A 57 -8.85 2.34 -35.76
N PRO A 58 -9.52 1.31 -35.23
CA PRO A 58 -10.58 1.48 -34.23
C PRO A 58 -10.14 2.17 -32.93
N SER A 59 -8.84 2.21 -32.59
CA SER A 59 -8.38 2.97 -31.40
C SER A 59 -8.33 4.49 -31.62
N TYR A 60 -8.66 5.00 -32.80
CA TYR A 60 -8.70 6.44 -33.04
C TYR A 60 -9.66 7.16 -32.08
N GLU A 61 -10.91 6.71 -31.95
CA GLU A 61 -11.93 7.40 -31.15
C GLU A 61 -11.56 7.52 -29.66
N GLN A 62 -11.02 6.45 -29.07
CA GLN A 62 -10.65 6.44 -27.64
C GLN A 62 -9.44 7.35 -27.33
N VAL A 63 -8.52 7.54 -28.29
CA VAL A 63 -7.36 8.45 -28.18
C VAL A 63 -7.76 9.90 -28.51
N HIS A 64 -8.58 10.09 -29.54
CA HIS A 64 -9.02 11.40 -30.04
C HIS A 64 -9.99 12.10 -29.08
N THR A 65 -10.89 11.36 -28.42
CA THR A 65 -11.88 11.98 -27.52
C THR A 65 -11.23 12.59 -26.27
N ILE A 66 -10.09 12.06 -25.82
CA ILE A 66 -9.25 12.67 -24.76
C ILE A 66 -8.17 13.62 -25.32
N ARG A 67 -8.15 13.84 -26.64
CA ARG A 67 -7.23 14.70 -27.41
C ARG A 67 -5.74 14.36 -27.31
N ALA A 68 -5.40 13.12 -26.96
CA ALA A 68 -4.03 12.64 -26.91
C ALA A 68 -3.37 12.59 -28.31
N ASP A 69 -4.18 12.40 -29.36
CA ASP A 69 -3.76 12.52 -30.76
C ASP A 69 -3.06 13.85 -31.08
N LYS A 70 -3.45 14.94 -30.41
CA LYS A 70 -2.84 16.29 -30.58
C LYS A 70 -1.51 16.46 -29.86
N LEU A 71 -1.11 15.52 -29.00
CA LEU A 71 0.24 15.41 -28.44
C LEU A 71 1.09 14.45 -29.26
N HIS A 72 0.50 13.37 -29.76
CA HIS A 72 1.13 12.49 -30.75
C HIS A 72 1.52 13.27 -32.03
N GLU A 73 0.68 14.20 -32.50
CA GLU A 73 0.97 15.19 -33.56
C GLU A 73 2.24 16.03 -33.31
N LYS A 74 2.67 16.17 -32.06
CA LYS A 74 3.87 16.91 -31.63
C LYS A 74 5.08 16.03 -31.39
N GLY A 75 4.96 14.71 -31.55
CA GLY A 75 6.02 13.74 -31.26
C GLY A 75 6.06 13.27 -29.79
N ILE A 76 5.03 13.56 -29.00
CA ILE A 76 4.91 13.22 -27.57
C ILE A 76 4.11 11.91 -27.48
N PHE A 77 4.67 10.88 -26.84
CA PHE A 77 4.14 9.51 -26.77
C PHE A 77 4.38 8.81 -25.41
N GLY A 78 4.71 9.55 -24.36
CA GLY A 78 5.03 9.09 -23.01
C GLY A 78 6.53 8.85 -22.76
N SER A 79 7.43 9.28 -23.65
CA SER A 79 8.85 8.92 -23.62
C SER A 79 9.53 9.37 -22.33
N GLY A 80 10.28 8.46 -21.70
CA GLY A 80 11.01 8.75 -20.45
C GLY A 80 10.12 8.87 -19.19
N VAL A 81 8.80 8.70 -19.32
CA VAL A 81 7.89 8.61 -18.17
C VAL A 81 7.68 7.15 -17.80
N ARG A 82 7.72 6.86 -16.49
CA ARG A 82 7.62 5.50 -15.94
C ARG A 82 6.28 5.28 -15.26
N ILE A 83 5.56 4.25 -15.72
CA ILE A 83 4.19 3.91 -15.32
C ILE A 83 4.19 2.56 -14.58
N GLY A 84 3.75 2.56 -13.32
CA GLY A 84 3.33 1.33 -12.64
C GLY A 84 1.94 0.91 -13.12
N VAL A 85 1.73 -0.35 -13.51
CA VAL A 85 0.41 -0.85 -13.93
C VAL A 85 0.04 -2.05 -13.06
N PHE A 86 -1.04 -1.91 -12.27
CA PHE A 86 -1.43 -2.87 -11.23
C PHE A 86 -2.74 -3.55 -11.65
N ASP A 87 -2.72 -4.87 -11.81
CA ASP A 87 -3.86 -5.64 -12.33
C ASP A 87 -3.78 -7.15 -11.99
N THR A 88 -4.69 -7.91 -12.57
CA THR A 88 -4.82 -9.38 -12.62
C THR A 88 -3.70 -10.16 -13.32
N GLY A 89 -2.86 -9.50 -14.12
CA GLY A 89 -1.77 -10.12 -14.88
C GLY A 89 -1.66 -9.69 -16.35
N PHE A 90 -0.54 -10.08 -16.99
CA PHE A 90 -0.12 -9.55 -18.29
C PHE A 90 0.42 -10.68 -19.19
N ASP A 91 0.14 -10.60 -20.48
CA ASP A 91 0.62 -11.52 -21.52
C ASP A 91 1.70 -10.83 -22.38
N SER A 92 2.97 -11.15 -22.11
CA SER A 92 4.12 -10.62 -22.84
C SER A 92 4.22 -11.10 -24.30
N THR A 93 3.44 -12.11 -24.68
CA THR A 93 3.45 -12.68 -26.04
C THR A 93 2.44 -11.99 -26.97
N HIS A 94 1.44 -11.29 -26.42
CA HIS A 94 0.37 -10.69 -27.22
C HIS A 94 0.92 -9.63 -28.22
N PRO A 95 0.68 -9.78 -29.54
CA PRO A 95 1.35 -8.98 -30.59
C PRO A 95 1.32 -7.46 -30.38
N ALA A 96 0.20 -6.93 -29.89
CA ALA A 96 0.04 -5.48 -29.68
C ALA A 96 0.93 -4.87 -28.60
N ILE A 97 1.41 -5.66 -27.63
CA ILE A 97 2.24 -5.17 -26.51
C ILE A 97 3.62 -5.84 -26.44
N LYS A 98 3.85 -6.95 -27.13
CA LYS A 98 5.16 -7.63 -27.22
C LYS A 98 6.35 -6.66 -27.45
N HIS A 99 6.12 -5.61 -28.23
CA HIS A 99 7.14 -4.63 -28.57
C HIS A 99 7.73 -3.86 -27.37
N ILE A 100 7.01 -3.67 -26.25
CA ILE A 100 7.59 -3.03 -25.04
C ILE A 100 8.53 -3.97 -24.27
N TRP A 101 8.39 -5.30 -24.41
CA TRP A 101 9.40 -6.25 -23.96
C TRP A 101 10.61 -6.28 -24.91
N GLU A 102 10.38 -6.35 -26.22
CA GLU A 102 11.46 -6.40 -27.23
C GLU A 102 12.37 -5.16 -27.23
N ARG A 103 11.87 -4.02 -26.75
CA ARG A 103 12.63 -2.76 -26.59
C ARG A 103 13.21 -2.56 -25.20
N GLY A 104 12.89 -3.41 -24.23
CA GLY A 104 13.30 -3.23 -22.82
C GLY A 104 12.59 -2.08 -22.10
N HIS A 105 11.40 -1.67 -22.56
CA HIS A 105 10.58 -0.66 -21.88
C HIS A 105 9.88 -1.23 -20.64
N VAL A 106 9.63 -2.54 -20.58
CA VAL A 106 9.24 -3.23 -19.33
C VAL A 106 10.49 -3.43 -18.48
N LEU A 107 10.64 -2.61 -17.44
CA LEU A 107 11.87 -2.53 -16.63
C LEU A 107 11.89 -3.52 -15.46
N ALA A 108 10.72 -3.81 -14.88
CA ALA A 108 10.55 -4.82 -13.85
C ALA A 108 9.11 -5.31 -13.79
N THR A 109 8.93 -6.51 -13.23
CA THR A 109 7.64 -7.16 -13.03
C THR A 109 7.62 -7.87 -11.69
N HIS A 110 6.49 -7.93 -10.97
CA HIS A 110 6.44 -8.67 -9.71
C HIS A 110 5.10 -9.38 -9.42
N ASN A 111 5.25 -10.62 -8.94
CA ASN A 111 4.25 -11.61 -8.54
C ASN A 111 3.47 -11.42 -7.22
N PHE A 112 2.93 -10.24 -6.86
CA PHE A 112 2.40 -10.03 -5.50
C PHE A 112 1.24 -10.96 -5.11
N ALA A 113 0.42 -11.36 -6.08
CA ALA A 113 -0.75 -12.21 -5.85
C ALA A 113 -0.45 -13.69 -5.49
N VAL A 114 0.81 -14.09 -5.25
CA VAL A 114 1.18 -15.44 -4.77
C VAL A 114 1.76 -15.42 -3.37
N GLY A 115 1.52 -16.51 -2.65
CA GLY A 115 1.83 -16.64 -1.24
C GLY A 115 3.32 -16.61 -0.88
N ASP A 116 3.57 -16.08 0.31
CA ASP A 116 4.86 -15.80 0.91
C ASP A 116 5.63 -17.06 1.36
N PHE A 117 6.95 -16.93 1.44
CA PHE A 117 7.84 -17.97 1.96
C PHE A 117 8.64 -17.47 3.17
N ILE A 118 8.59 -18.22 4.27
CA ILE A 118 9.44 -17.98 5.44
C ILE A 118 10.81 -18.62 5.19
N ASN A 119 11.84 -17.78 5.19
CA ASN A 119 13.22 -18.16 4.91
C ASN A 119 14.11 -17.86 6.11
N SER A 120 15.32 -18.42 6.11
CA SER A 120 16.31 -18.23 7.17
C SER A 120 17.74 -18.30 6.62
N SER A 121 18.72 -17.90 7.43
CA SER A 121 20.14 -18.05 7.14
C SER A 121 20.58 -19.53 6.97
N PHE A 122 19.72 -20.49 7.30
CA PHE A 122 19.91 -21.93 7.11
C PHE A 122 18.98 -22.53 6.03
N GLY A 123 18.36 -21.69 5.20
CA GLY A 123 17.42 -22.09 4.16
C GLY A 123 15.95 -21.94 4.57
N GLN A 124 15.04 -22.55 3.82
CA GLN A 124 13.60 -22.43 4.03
C GLN A 124 13.17 -23.01 5.39
N VAL A 125 12.39 -22.25 6.16
CA VAL A 125 11.78 -22.72 7.40
C VAL A 125 10.68 -23.74 7.05
N PRO A 126 10.56 -24.90 7.70
CA PRO A 126 9.46 -25.82 7.45
C PRO A 126 8.10 -25.15 7.64
N THR A 127 7.21 -25.35 6.67
CA THR A 127 5.91 -24.66 6.61
C THR A 127 4.76 -25.65 6.70
N CYS A 128 3.64 -25.19 7.28
CA CYS A 128 2.43 -25.99 7.49
C CYS A 128 1.82 -26.45 6.15
N TYR A 129 1.52 -27.75 6.02
CA TYR A 129 1.10 -28.42 4.76
C TYR A 129 2.13 -28.42 3.61
N ARG A 130 2.27 -29.59 2.96
CA ARG A 130 2.96 -29.72 1.66
C ARG A 130 1.96 -29.47 0.53
N GLY A 131 2.16 -28.40 -0.26
CA GLY A 131 1.50 -28.23 -1.56
C GLY A 131 0.48 -27.10 -1.71
N THR A 132 0.12 -26.36 -0.67
CA THR A 132 -0.74 -25.16 -0.77
C THR A 132 0.07 -23.88 -0.82
N VAL A 133 -0.40 -22.91 -1.61
CA VAL A 133 -0.01 -21.51 -1.51
C VAL A 133 -0.42 -20.97 -0.13
N LYS A 134 0.47 -20.21 0.51
CA LYS A 134 0.33 -19.72 1.88
C LYS A 134 0.67 -18.25 1.92
N TYR A 135 -0.22 -17.44 2.44
CA TYR A 135 0.05 -16.05 2.73
C TYR A 135 0.48 -15.92 4.18
N VAL A 136 1.47 -15.08 4.48
CA VAL A 136 1.98 -14.78 5.83
C VAL A 136 1.68 -13.31 6.10
N ASN A 137 0.68 -13.02 6.95
CA ASN A 137 0.33 -11.63 7.28
C ASN A 137 1.39 -10.98 8.17
N SER A 138 1.95 -11.79 9.09
CA SER A 138 2.85 -11.36 10.15
C SER A 138 3.52 -12.57 10.79
N LEU A 139 4.76 -12.40 11.24
CA LEU A 139 5.46 -13.39 12.05
C LEU A 139 6.27 -12.75 13.17
N ASP A 140 6.60 -13.56 14.17
CA ASP A 140 7.49 -13.25 15.28
C ASP A 140 8.25 -14.54 15.70
N PHE A 141 9.22 -14.44 16.60
CA PHE A 141 9.99 -15.55 17.11
C PHE A 141 10.56 -15.25 18.51
N ASP A 142 10.97 -16.30 19.23
CA ASP A 142 11.94 -16.15 20.32
C ASP A 142 12.79 -17.42 20.45
N LEU A 143 13.94 -17.32 21.14
CA LEU A 143 14.82 -18.45 21.38
C LEU A 143 15.39 -18.51 22.80
N SER A 144 15.43 -19.73 23.31
CA SER A 144 15.96 -20.08 24.62
C SER A 144 17.41 -20.59 24.50
N GLN A 145 17.94 -21.22 25.55
CA GLN A 145 19.27 -21.83 25.47
C GLN A 145 19.35 -22.95 24.41
N ASN A 146 18.25 -23.69 24.21
CA ASN A 146 18.24 -24.95 23.46
C ASN A 146 17.25 -24.97 22.27
N TYR A 147 16.31 -24.04 22.21
CA TYR A 147 15.20 -24.07 21.25
C TYR A 147 14.99 -22.70 20.58
N LEU A 148 14.47 -22.75 19.37
CA LEU A 148 13.90 -21.65 18.60
C LEU A 148 12.42 -21.95 18.35
N ALA A 149 11.56 -20.95 18.46
CA ALA A 149 10.18 -21.00 17.99
C ALA A 149 9.92 -19.83 17.04
N VAL A 150 9.55 -20.11 15.79
CA VAL A 150 9.08 -19.10 14.83
C VAL A 150 7.56 -19.23 14.74
N VAL A 151 6.84 -18.18 15.13
CA VAL A 151 5.37 -18.13 15.18
C VAL A 151 4.87 -17.19 14.10
N TYR A 152 3.95 -17.66 13.25
CA TYR A 152 3.49 -16.91 12.10
C TYR A 152 1.98 -17.05 11.89
N SER A 153 1.34 -15.94 11.55
CA SER A 153 -0.04 -15.95 11.09
C SER A 153 -0.08 -16.21 9.59
N VAL A 154 -0.80 -17.26 9.20
CA VAL A 154 -0.93 -17.70 7.82
C VAL A 154 -2.37 -18.01 7.42
N ALA A 155 -2.66 -17.75 6.15
CA ALA A 155 -3.85 -18.20 5.46
C ALA A 155 -3.45 -19.00 4.21
N THR A 156 -4.38 -19.77 3.66
CA THR A 156 -4.22 -20.46 2.36
C THR A 156 -5.35 -20.05 1.43
N ASP A 157 -5.18 -20.26 0.12
CA ASP A 157 -6.21 -20.05 -0.90
C ASP A 157 -7.61 -20.50 -0.45
N ALA A 158 -7.71 -21.73 0.08
CA ALA A 158 -8.97 -22.34 0.50
C ALA A 158 -9.55 -21.79 1.82
N ALA A 159 -8.74 -21.08 2.63
CA ALA A 159 -9.22 -20.36 3.81
C ALA A 159 -9.80 -18.99 3.43
N LEU A 160 -9.17 -18.31 2.47
CA LEU A 160 -9.55 -17.00 1.96
C LEU A 160 -10.76 -17.08 1.01
N SER A 161 -10.80 -18.06 0.09
CA SER A 161 -11.94 -18.30 -0.80
C SER A 161 -13.23 -18.77 -0.10
N GLY A 162 -13.28 -18.70 1.23
CA GLY A 162 -14.41 -19.12 2.07
C GLY A 162 -15.59 -18.13 2.11
N GLY A 163 -15.51 -17.01 1.38
CA GLY A 163 -16.66 -16.20 0.97
C GLY A 163 -17.34 -15.33 2.04
N LEU A 164 -16.78 -15.19 3.25
CA LEU A 164 -17.29 -14.21 4.25
C LEU A 164 -16.32 -13.82 5.38
N ARG A 165 -15.13 -14.43 5.52
CA ARG A 165 -14.17 -14.14 6.60
C ARG A 165 -12.73 -14.41 6.16
N ASN A 166 -11.83 -13.47 6.39
CA ASN A 166 -10.38 -13.67 6.31
C ASN A 166 -9.92 -14.61 7.43
N ARG A 167 -9.71 -15.88 7.09
CA ARG A 167 -9.47 -16.96 8.06
C ARG A 167 -7.99 -17.27 8.27
N TRP A 168 -7.33 -16.29 8.89
CA TRP A 168 -5.96 -16.39 9.38
C TRP A 168 -5.86 -17.28 10.62
N ALA A 169 -4.83 -18.14 10.65
CA ALA A 169 -4.50 -19.05 11.74
C ALA A 169 -3.05 -18.85 12.18
N ILE A 170 -2.77 -18.98 13.47
CA ILE A 170 -1.39 -18.88 13.99
C ILE A 170 -0.80 -20.28 14.08
N TRP A 171 0.34 -20.44 13.44
CA TRP A 171 1.17 -21.64 13.46
C TRP A 171 2.53 -21.34 14.06
N MET A 172 3.21 -22.38 14.54
CA MET A 172 4.56 -22.31 15.09
C MET A 172 5.41 -23.42 14.48
N THR A 173 6.55 -23.08 13.90
CA THR A 173 7.60 -24.06 13.59
C THR A 173 8.71 -23.95 14.62
N THR A 174 9.04 -25.07 15.27
CA THR A 174 10.09 -25.12 16.30
C THR A 174 11.35 -25.76 15.78
N GLY A 175 12.48 -25.44 16.39
CA GLY A 175 13.79 -26.02 16.07
C GLY A 175 14.66 -26.17 17.32
N GLN A 176 15.48 -27.21 17.35
CA GLN A 176 16.50 -27.39 18.37
C GLN A 176 17.82 -26.75 17.92
N ILE A 177 18.42 -25.92 18.77
CA ILE A 177 19.66 -25.21 18.48
C ILE A 177 20.86 -26.11 18.83
N SER A 178 21.80 -26.25 17.90
CA SER A 178 23.04 -27.02 18.08
C SER A 178 24.22 -26.25 17.48
N GLY A 179 24.99 -25.58 18.33
CA GLY A 179 26.03 -24.65 17.87
C GLY A 179 25.46 -23.55 16.97
N ASN A 180 26.05 -23.39 15.78
CA ASN A 180 25.62 -22.42 14.77
C ASN A 180 24.64 -23.04 13.76
N SER A 181 23.73 -23.91 14.21
CA SER A 181 22.75 -24.59 13.36
C SER A 181 21.42 -24.81 14.09
N VAL A 182 20.33 -24.81 13.32
CA VAL A 182 18.97 -25.13 13.79
C VAL A 182 18.52 -26.45 13.16
N HIS A 183 18.21 -27.43 14.00
CA HIS A 183 17.52 -28.65 13.58
C HIS A 183 16.01 -28.45 13.77
N TRP A 184 15.32 -28.10 12.69
CA TRP A 184 13.86 -27.95 12.72
C TRP A 184 13.16 -29.25 13.15
N LEU A 185 12.10 -29.09 13.94
CA LEU A 185 11.30 -30.14 14.54
C LEU A 185 9.94 -30.19 13.81
N ASP A 186 8.85 -29.85 14.51
CA ASP A 186 7.48 -29.88 13.99
C ASP A 186 6.95 -28.47 13.66
N THR A 187 5.98 -28.44 12.75
CA THR A 187 5.12 -27.27 12.50
C THR A 187 3.73 -27.54 13.07
N LEU A 188 3.29 -26.69 14.00
CA LEU A 188 2.17 -26.90 14.91
C LEU A 188 1.13 -25.79 14.74
N LEU A 189 -0.16 -26.13 14.71
CA LEU A 189 -1.26 -25.15 14.73
C LEU A 189 -1.50 -24.73 16.18
N LEU A 190 -1.31 -23.45 16.50
CA LEU A 190 -1.55 -22.90 17.84
C LEU A 190 -2.93 -22.26 17.98
N VAL A 191 -3.37 -21.51 16.96
CA VAL A 191 -4.68 -20.86 16.95
C VAL A 191 -5.42 -21.22 15.65
N PRO A 192 -6.62 -21.85 15.73
CA PRO A 192 -7.36 -22.27 14.56
C PRO A 192 -7.84 -21.08 13.70
N PRO A 193 -8.16 -21.31 12.42
CA PRO A 193 -8.55 -20.26 11.47
C PRO A 193 -10.00 -19.78 11.68
N ASP A 194 -10.53 -19.70 12.90
CA ASP A 194 -11.93 -19.35 13.17
C ASP A 194 -12.17 -17.85 13.46
N SER A 195 -11.10 -17.12 13.83
CA SER A 195 -11.16 -15.82 14.51
C SER A 195 -10.20 -14.76 13.97
N PHE A 196 -9.66 -14.91 12.74
CA PHE A 196 -8.75 -13.93 12.11
C PHE A 196 -7.56 -13.60 13.04
N ALA A 197 -6.79 -14.63 13.42
CA ALA A 197 -5.68 -14.47 14.35
C ALA A 197 -4.42 -14.01 13.61
N ILE A 198 -3.96 -12.77 13.87
CA ILE A 198 -2.77 -12.14 13.25
C ILE A 198 -1.87 -11.48 14.31
N LYS A 199 -0.75 -10.87 13.88
CA LYS A 199 0.27 -10.19 14.70
C LYS A 199 0.57 -10.96 15.99
N PRO A 200 1.12 -12.19 15.90
CA PRO A 200 1.61 -12.90 17.07
C PRO A 200 2.79 -12.13 17.70
N SER A 201 2.91 -12.20 19.02
CA SER A 201 4.14 -11.90 19.75
C SER A 201 4.44 -13.03 20.73
N VAL A 202 5.65 -13.57 20.70
CA VAL A 202 6.04 -14.82 21.37
C VAL A 202 7.25 -14.62 22.30
N VAL A 203 7.23 -15.29 23.45
CA VAL A 203 8.39 -15.39 24.36
C VAL A 203 8.64 -16.84 24.75
N LEU A 204 9.89 -17.30 24.67
CA LEU A 204 10.30 -18.68 24.85
C LEU A 204 11.13 -18.89 26.12
N GLN A 205 10.45 -19.22 27.21
CA GLN A 205 11.08 -19.56 28.49
C GLN A 205 11.47 -21.04 28.53
N ASP A 206 12.71 -21.35 28.15
CA ASP A 206 13.25 -22.70 27.95
C ASP A 206 12.44 -23.55 26.96
N SER A 207 11.40 -24.24 27.45
CA SER A 207 10.48 -25.09 26.67
C SER A 207 9.01 -24.66 26.78
N LEU A 208 8.74 -23.52 27.43
CA LEU A 208 7.43 -22.88 27.51
C LEU A 208 7.33 -21.78 26.45
N VAL A 209 6.29 -21.86 25.63
CA VAL A 209 5.92 -20.86 24.62
C VAL A 209 4.82 -20.01 25.21
N LEU A 210 5.11 -18.73 25.45
CA LEU A 210 4.13 -17.71 25.80
C LEU A 210 3.72 -17.02 24.50
N LEU A 211 2.42 -16.83 24.25
CA LEU A 211 1.91 -16.23 23.02
C LEU A 211 0.86 -15.16 23.34
N ALA A 212 1.10 -13.94 22.90
CA ALA A 212 0.09 -12.92 22.70
C ALA A 212 -0.24 -12.82 21.20
N TYR A 213 -1.47 -12.47 20.84
CA TYR A 213 -1.86 -12.23 19.46
C TYR A 213 -3.15 -11.40 19.38
N GLN A 214 -3.44 -10.77 18.25
CA GLN A 214 -4.72 -10.09 18.03
C GLN A 214 -5.67 -10.97 17.20
N ALA A 215 -6.94 -11.04 17.59
CA ALA A 215 -7.97 -11.79 16.88
C ALA A 215 -9.34 -11.11 16.96
N LYS A 216 -10.19 -11.31 15.95
CA LYS A 216 -11.57 -10.81 15.91
C LYS A 216 -12.56 -11.93 16.24
N SER A 217 -13.30 -11.75 17.34
CA SER A 217 -14.58 -12.45 17.52
C SER A 217 -15.64 -11.87 16.55
N PHE A 218 -16.68 -12.65 16.22
CA PHE A 218 -17.55 -12.31 15.09
C PHE A 218 -18.30 -10.97 15.29
N ASN A 219 -18.16 -10.06 14.32
CA ASN A 219 -18.66 -8.69 14.35
C ASN A 219 -18.15 -7.84 15.53
N ARG A 220 -16.91 -8.09 15.98
CA ARG A 220 -16.15 -7.20 16.87
C ARG A 220 -14.89 -6.65 16.19
N GLU A 221 -14.28 -5.67 16.84
CA GLU A 221 -12.91 -5.26 16.56
C GLU A 221 -11.89 -6.29 17.09
N PHE A 222 -10.60 -6.06 16.85
CA PHE A 222 -9.56 -6.96 17.37
C PHE A 222 -9.53 -6.86 18.91
N GLU A 223 -9.45 -8.01 19.57
CA GLU A 223 -9.11 -8.12 20.98
C GLU A 223 -7.70 -8.76 21.07
N ILE A 224 -6.90 -8.39 22.08
CA ILE A 224 -5.64 -9.12 22.34
C ILE A 224 -5.97 -10.39 23.12
N TYR A 225 -5.49 -11.52 22.65
CA TYR A 225 -5.56 -12.82 23.29
C TYR A 225 -4.18 -13.24 23.83
N PHE A 226 -4.18 -13.94 24.96
CA PHE A 226 -2.99 -14.61 25.50
C PHE A 226 -3.23 -16.11 25.64
N ALA A 227 -2.22 -16.91 25.33
CA ALA A 227 -2.18 -18.36 25.49
C ALA A 227 -0.78 -18.84 25.89
N LYS A 228 -0.70 -20.04 26.49
CA LYS A 228 0.56 -20.65 26.93
C LYS A 228 0.62 -22.10 26.45
N PHE A 229 1.72 -22.48 25.82
CA PHE A 229 1.96 -23.82 25.28
C PHE A 229 3.33 -24.35 25.73
N THR A 230 3.60 -25.62 25.47
CA THR A 230 4.97 -26.15 25.40
C THR A 230 5.56 -25.96 24.00
N ILE A 231 6.87 -26.11 23.85
CA ILE A 231 7.58 -26.22 22.56
C ILE A 231 7.03 -27.36 21.66
N SER A 232 6.35 -28.36 22.25
CA SER A 232 5.64 -29.43 21.55
C SER A 232 4.15 -29.12 21.28
N GLY A 233 3.74 -27.84 21.37
CA GLY A 233 2.37 -27.39 21.08
C GLY A 233 1.31 -27.81 22.11
N THR A 234 1.71 -28.35 23.26
CA THR A 234 0.75 -28.77 24.29
C THR A 234 0.23 -27.54 25.02
N GLN A 235 -1.04 -27.21 24.82
CA GLN A 235 -1.72 -26.07 25.46
C GLN A 235 -1.77 -26.25 26.99
N LEU A 236 -1.22 -25.28 27.72
CA LEU A 236 -1.17 -25.20 29.18
C LEU A 236 -2.16 -24.15 29.72
N ILE A 237 -2.32 -23.04 29.00
CA ILE A 237 -3.36 -22.04 29.25
C ILE A 237 -4.06 -21.77 27.92
N SER A 238 -5.37 -22.02 27.90
CA SER A 238 -6.24 -21.74 26.75
C SER A 238 -6.27 -20.25 26.42
N PRO A 239 -6.50 -19.86 25.14
CA PRO A 239 -6.71 -18.47 24.76
C PRO A 239 -7.71 -17.73 25.65
N GLN A 240 -7.26 -16.62 26.24
CA GLN A 240 -8.07 -15.68 27.00
C GLN A 240 -7.99 -14.31 26.35
N ALA A 241 -9.13 -13.64 26.16
CA ALA A 241 -9.15 -12.23 25.80
C ALA A 241 -8.59 -11.42 26.98
N ILE A 242 -7.53 -10.65 26.74
CA ILE A 242 -6.81 -9.85 27.72
C ILE A 242 -7.24 -8.39 27.66
N SER A 243 -7.41 -7.81 26.48
CA SER A 243 -7.84 -6.41 26.37
C SER A 243 -9.24 -6.20 26.96
N ASN A 244 -10.24 -6.91 26.41
CA ASN A 244 -11.67 -6.80 26.77
C ASN A 244 -12.23 -5.39 26.58
N SER A 245 -11.73 -4.63 25.59
CA SER A 245 -12.21 -3.28 25.30
C SER A 245 -13.44 -3.30 24.37
N TYR A 246 -14.02 -2.11 24.15
CA TYR A 246 -15.02 -1.86 23.10
C TYR A 246 -14.40 -1.21 21.85
N GLY A 247 -13.07 -1.08 21.81
CA GLY A 247 -12.30 -0.55 20.69
C GLY A 247 -11.50 -1.64 19.97
N ASN A 248 -10.63 -1.21 19.07
CA ASN A 248 -9.71 -2.08 18.37
C ASN A 248 -8.40 -2.18 19.16
N SER A 249 -8.10 -3.39 19.65
CA SER A 249 -6.85 -3.73 20.33
C SER A 249 -5.85 -4.30 19.31
N ILE A 250 -4.76 -3.61 19.02
CA ILE A 250 -3.81 -3.99 17.96
C ILE A 250 -2.35 -4.00 18.43
N ASN A 251 -1.52 -4.72 17.69
CA ASN A 251 -0.07 -4.81 17.82
C ASN A 251 0.36 -5.23 19.25
N PRO A 252 0.03 -6.46 19.67
CA PRO A 252 0.44 -6.96 20.98
C PRO A 252 1.95 -7.20 21.02
N LEU A 253 2.57 -6.79 22.12
CA LEU A 253 3.98 -6.99 22.42
C LEU A 253 4.09 -7.72 23.76
N LEU A 254 4.74 -8.88 23.74
CA LEU A 254 4.83 -9.78 24.88
C LEU A 254 6.23 -9.77 25.50
N PHE A 255 6.30 -9.59 26.82
CA PHE A 255 7.55 -9.68 27.59
C PHE A 255 7.33 -10.61 28.78
N ALA A 256 8.30 -11.45 29.11
CA ALA A 256 8.18 -12.29 30.31
C ALA A 256 9.53 -12.57 30.98
N ARG A 257 9.53 -12.59 32.31
CA ARG A 257 10.71 -12.90 33.14
C ARG A 257 10.27 -13.68 34.37
N ASN A 258 10.61 -14.97 34.41
CA ASN A 258 10.01 -15.92 35.35
C ASN A 258 8.47 -15.88 35.19
N ASP A 259 7.73 -15.94 36.30
CA ASP A 259 6.26 -15.88 36.31
C ASP A 259 5.68 -14.48 36.01
N SER A 260 6.48 -13.41 36.00
CA SER A 260 6.02 -12.08 35.61
C SER A 260 5.93 -11.94 34.08
N ILE A 261 4.73 -11.70 33.56
CA ILE A 261 4.42 -11.49 32.14
C ILE A 261 3.81 -10.09 31.96
N PHE A 262 4.26 -9.37 30.96
CA PHE A 262 3.77 -8.04 30.57
C PHE A 262 3.25 -8.14 29.13
N ILE A 263 2.04 -7.65 28.89
CA ILE A 263 1.47 -7.55 27.54
C ILE A 263 1.14 -6.09 27.31
N LEU A 264 1.76 -5.51 26.28
CA LEU A 264 1.46 -4.15 25.80
C LEU A 264 0.72 -4.24 24.47
N TRP A 265 -0.14 -3.27 24.19
CA TRP A 265 -0.83 -3.14 22.90
C TRP A 265 -1.38 -1.72 22.72
N PHE A 266 -1.79 -1.37 21.50
CA PHE A 266 -2.49 -0.11 21.24
C PHE A 266 -4.01 -0.31 21.27
N GLU A 267 -4.71 0.61 21.93
CA GLU A 267 -6.16 0.74 21.92
C GLU A 267 -6.59 1.98 21.14
N ASP A 268 -7.53 1.81 20.21
CA ASP A 268 -8.06 2.88 19.35
C ASP A 268 -8.52 4.13 20.09
N TYR A 269 -8.96 4.02 21.35
CA TYR A 269 -9.46 5.15 22.13
C TYR A 269 -8.46 5.66 23.19
N ASP A 270 -7.67 4.75 23.78
CA ASP A 270 -6.87 5.04 24.96
C ASP A 270 -5.37 5.20 24.67
N GLY A 271 -4.84 4.66 23.57
CA GLY A 271 -3.41 4.74 23.22
C GLY A 271 -2.63 3.49 23.63
N LEU A 272 -1.36 3.63 24.03
CA LEU A 272 -0.56 2.48 24.45
C LEU A 272 -1.00 2.03 25.84
N THR A 273 -1.45 0.79 25.93
CA THR A 273 -2.02 0.13 27.10
C THR A 273 -1.18 -1.09 27.50
N MET A 274 -1.22 -1.46 28.77
CA MET A 274 -0.54 -2.62 29.32
C MET A 274 -1.43 -3.38 30.31
N ARG A 275 -1.18 -4.69 30.44
CA ARG A 275 -1.48 -5.50 31.64
C ARG A 275 -0.27 -6.32 32.06
N ILE A 276 -0.25 -6.67 33.34
CA ILE A 276 0.76 -7.50 34.01
C ILE A 276 0.09 -8.74 34.59
N SER A 277 0.79 -9.88 34.54
CA SER A 277 0.52 -11.09 35.33
C SER A 277 1.77 -11.40 36.15
N ASP A 278 1.61 -11.77 37.42
CA ASP A 278 2.72 -12.24 38.28
C ASP A 278 2.55 -13.72 38.69
N ASP A 279 1.64 -14.44 38.04
CA ASP A 279 1.33 -15.86 38.29
C ASP A 279 1.57 -16.76 37.08
N GLY A 280 2.41 -16.31 36.14
CA GLY A 280 2.79 -17.06 34.94
C GLY A 280 1.72 -17.05 33.84
N GLY A 281 0.77 -16.10 33.88
CA GLY A 281 -0.30 -15.91 32.90
C GLY A 281 -1.62 -16.60 33.26
N HIS A 282 -1.82 -16.99 34.52
CA HIS A 282 -3.09 -17.55 35.01
C HIS A 282 -4.13 -16.47 35.33
N SER A 283 -3.70 -15.27 35.73
CA SER A 283 -4.51 -14.07 35.87
C SER A 283 -3.72 -12.82 35.50
N PHE A 284 -4.42 -11.76 35.09
CA PHE A 284 -3.85 -10.46 34.73
C PHE A 284 -4.50 -9.35 35.56
N ASP A 285 -3.76 -8.27 35.77
CA ASP A 285 -4.14 -7.10 36.54
C ASP A 285 -5.20 -6.22 35.84
N LEU A 286 -5.47 -5.06 36.45
CA LEU A 286 -6.36 -4.05 35.90
C LEU A 286 -5.66 -3.27 34.78
N TYR A 287 -6.37 -3.21 33.65
CA TYR A 287 -6.10 -2.38 32.47
C TYR A 287 -5.43 -1.04 32.80
N THR A 288 -4.20 -0.84 32.33
CA THR A 288 -3.37 0.34 32.64
C THR A 288 -2.94 1.07 31.36
N ILE A 289 -3.36 2.32 31.21
CA ILE A 289 -2.93 3.19 30.10
C ILE A 289 -1.52 3.71 30.37
N VAL A 290 -0.55 3.33 29.52
CA VAL A 290 0.83 3.79 29.59
C VAL A 290 0.98 5.17 28.96
N PHE A 291 0.61 5.32 27.69
CA PHE A 291 0.67 6.59 26.96
C PHE A 291 -0.70 6.92 26.39
N PRO A 292 -1.41 7.93 26.94
CA PRO A 292 -2.76 8.24 26.53
C PRO A 292 -2.80 8.84 25.12
N LYS A 293 -3.73 8.35 24.29
CA LYS A 293 -4.01 8.85 22.93
C LYS A 293 -4.17 10.37 22.87
N TYR A 294 -4.82 10.94 23.90
CA TYR A 294 -5.06 12.37 24.07
C TYR A 294 -4.47 12.85 25.40
N GLY A 295 -3.69 13.94 25.39
CA GLY A 295 -2.99 14.46 26.56
C GLY A 295 -1.79 15.33 26.15
N GLU A 296 -0.81 15.54 27.05
CA GLU A 296 0.40 16.33 26.78
C GLU A 296 1.25 15.81 25.60
N PHE A 297 1.04 14.55 25.19
CA PHE A 297 1.75 13.91 24.08
C PHE A 297 0.92 13.96 22.76
N GLY A 298 -0.32 13.47 22.76
CA GLY A 298 -1.41 13.93 21.88
C GLY A 298 -1.38 13.58 20.38
N GLY A 299 -2.34 12.73 19.97
CA GLY A 299 -2.92 12.66 18.62
C GLY A 299 -2.47 11.48 17.74
N LEU A 300 -3.42 10.75 17.13
CA LEU A 300 -3.17 9.69 16.15
C LEU A 300 -3.18 10.20 14.71
N SER A 301 -2.16 9.83 13.95
CA SER A 301 -2.27 9.13 12.66
C SER A 301 -1.04 8.23 12.50
N GLY A 302 -1.14 7.12 11.74
CA GLY A 302 -0.26 5.97 11.95
C GLY A 302 0.92 5.78 10.97
N THR A 303 2.11 5.66 11.56
CA THR A 303 3.37 5.01 11.10
C THR A 303 4.04 4.34 12.33
N TRP A 304 5.12 3.53 12.20
CA TRP A 304 5.40 2.37 13.08
C TRP A 304 6.50 2.51 14.19
N THR A 305 7.36 1.47 14.39
CA THR A 305 8.20 0.99 15.54
C THR A 305 7.50 0.55 16.85
N ASP A 306 7.68 -0.72 17.20
CA ASP A 306 8.83 -1.27 17.94
C ASP A 306 9.44 -0.55 19.17
N GLU A 307 9.01 -1.06 20.33
CA GLU A 307 9.71 -1.43 21.59
C GLU A 307 11.10 -0.93 22.02
N GLY A 308 11.45 -0.93 23.31
CA GLY A 308 10.70 -1.36 24.52
C GLY A 308 11.34 -0.98 25.89
N ILE A 309 12.32 -0.07 25.94
CA ILE A 309 13.09 0.34 27.15
C ILE A 309 14.64 0.23 27.16
N ARG A 310 15.34 -0.58 26.38
CA ARG A 310 14.97 -1.58 25.40
C ARG A 310 14.45 -1.16 24.02
N ILE A 311 14.21 0.07 23.52
CA ILE A 311 14.05 1.48 23.94
C ILE A 311 12.89 1.94 23.06
N ALA A 312 11.69 2.15 23.60
CA ALA A 312 10.51 2.33 22.74
C ALA A 312 10.58 3.65 21.95
N ILE A 313 10.52 3.52 20.63
CA ILE A 313 10.96 4.53 19.65
C ILE A 313 9.84 4.79 18.61
N SER A 314 10.06 5.74 17.68
CA SER A 314 9.35 5.98 16.38
C SER A 314 9.90 7.19 15.62
N ILE A 315 10.29 7.17 14.33
CA ILE A 315 10.71 6.07 13.39
C ILE A 315 9.66 4.99 13.00
N ASP A 316 10.07 3.96 12.25
CA ASP A 316 9.27 2.84 11.73
C ASP A 316 9.94 1.45 12.00
N ASP A 317 9.12 0.40 12.15
CA ASP A 317 9.33 -1.05 12.43
C ASP A 317 10.68 -1.60 12.99
N SER A 318 11.29 -1.08 14.08
CA SER A 318 12.55 -1.61 14.71
C SER A 318 12.95 -1.19 16.16
N ILE A 319 13.49 -2.15 16.94
CA ILE A 319 13.95 -2.06 18.36
C ILE A 319 15.43 -1.62 18.56
N TRP A 320 15.79 -0.96 19.69
CA TRP A 320 17.17 -0.53 20.06
C TRP A 320 17.47 -0.55 21.57
N VAL A 321 18.70 -0.70 22.10
CA VAL A 321 18.95 -0.74 23.58
C VAL A 321 20.26 -0.05 24.04
N GLY A 322 20.31 0.55 25.24
CA GLY A 322 21.51 1.28 25.71
C GLY A 322 21.61 1.45 27.23
N ASP A 323 22.77 1.96 27.68
CA ASP A 323 23.11 2.16 29.10
C ASP A 323 22.99 3.64 29.55
N PRO A 324 22.08 3.97 30.49
CA PRO A 324 21.86 5.34 30.94
C PRO A 324 23.02 5.93 31.76
N MET A 325 23.96 5.12 32.26
CA MET A 325 25.11 5.62 33.03
C MET A 325 26.29 6.05 32.15
N THR A 326 26.36 5.61 30.89
CA THR A 326 27.45 5.92 29.96
C THR A 326 27.02 6.69 28.71
N GLY A 327 25.73 6.68 28.36
CA GLY A 327 25.20 7.39 27.19
C GLY A 327 25.48 6.68 25.86
N ASN A 328 25.94 5.44 25.90
CA ASN A 328 26.11 4.58 24.73
C ASN A 328 24.84 3.77 24.46
N PHE A 329 24.48 3.68 23.18
CA PHE A 329 23.32 2.97 22.67
C PHE A 329 23.78 1.99 21.58
N GLU A 330 23.29 0.76 21.63
CA GLU A 330 23.60 -0.32 20.70
C GLU A 330 22.31 -0.90 20.09
N PHE A 331 22.46 -1.62 18.98
CA PHE A 331 21.33 -2.28 18.35
C PHE A 331 21.01 -3.62 19.05
N VAL A 332 19.72 -3.89 19.33
CA VAL A 332 19.24 -5.24 19.73
C VAL A 332 17.84 -5.44 19.17
N ALA A 333 17.63 -6.58 18.50
CA ALA A 333 16.40 -6.91 17.80
C ALA A 333 15.24 -7.33 18.72
N ILE A 334 14.10 -7.59 18.07
CA ILE A 334 13.02 -8.45 18.56
C ILE A 334 13.65 -9.75 19.13
N GLY A 335 13.17 -10.23 20.28
CA GLY A 335 13.67 -11.48 20.89
C GLY A 335 14.91 -11.37 21.80
N ASN A 336 14.75 -10.70 22.95
CA ASN A 336 15.54 -10.85 24.19
C ASN A 336 17.07 -10.52 24.19
N LEU A 337 17.43 -9.55 25.03
CA LEU A 337 18.79 -9.13 25.46
C LEU A 337 19.77 -10.22 25.94
N PRO A 338 21.10 -9.96 25.99
CA PRO A 338 22.12 -10.89 26.48
C PRO A 338 22.03 -11.22 27.99
N ASP A 339 22.73 -12.28 28.40
CA ASP A 339 22.54 -12.99 29.68
C ASP A 339 23.10 -12.26 30.92
N LEU A 340 22.36 -11.26 31.43
CA LEU A 340 22.69 -10.51 32.65
C LEU A 340 22.27 -11.22 33.95
N LYS A 341 22.83 -12.41 34.18
CA LYS A 341 22.60 -13.26 35.38
C LYS A 341 23.09 -12.68 36.73
N SER A 342 23.48 -11.41 36.82
CA SER A 342 23.97 -10.82 38.07
C SER A 342 23.71 -9.32 38.28
N ARG A 343 22.48 -8.96 38.70
CA ARG A 343 22.21 -7.94 39.75
C ARG A 343 20.72 -7.91 40.14
N GLN A 344 20.43 -7.27 41.27
CA GLN A 344 19.11 -7.20 41.88
C GLN A 344 18.23 -6.13 41.23
N ILE A 345 16.91 -6.39 41.20
CA ILE A 345 15.77 -5.46 41.04
C ILE A 345 16.08 -4.16 40.26
N HIS A 346 15.65 -4.14 38.99
CA HIS A 346 15.58 -2.94 38.17
C HIS A 346 14.12 -2.67 37.75
N PRO A 347 13.67 -1.40 37.69
CA PRO A 347 12.32 -1.05 37.25
C PRO A 347 12.06 -1.47 35.79
N LEU A 348 10.80 -1.69 35.44
CA LEU A 348 10.36 -1.58 34.06
C LEU A 348 10.32 -0.08 33.72
N VAL A 349 10.64 0.29 32.49
CA VAL A 349 10.59 1.67 32.02
C VAL A 349 10.10 1.59 30.56
N LEU A 350 9.51 2.63 29.99
CA LEU A 350 9.00 2.71 28.61
C LEU A 350 9.30 4.10 28.01
N ALA A 351 9.55 4.19 26.71
CA ALA A 351 9.82 5.46 26.01
C ALA A 351 8.85 5.74 24.87
N TYR A 352 9.03 6.91 24.27
CA TYR A 352 8.47 7.30 22.99
C TYR A 352 9.36 8.39 22.37
N VAL A 353 9.55 8.38 21.05
CA VAL A 353 10.32 9.40 20.31
C VAL A 353 9.38 10.25 19.46
N ARG A 354 9.63 11.56 19.43
CA ARG A 354 8.87 12.51 18.60
C ARG A 354 9.75 13.69 18.24
N ASN A 355 10.03 13.85 16.95
CA ASN A 355 11.01 14.81 16.43
C ASN A 355 12.36 14.63 17.18
N ASP A 356 13.07 15.72 17.50
CA ASP A 356 14.34 15.72 18.25
C ASP A 356 14.15 15.55 19.79
N SER A 357 13.25 14.68 20.25
CA SER A 357 12.99 14.48 21.69
C SER A 357 12.60 13.04 22.05
N ILE A 358 13.18 12.56 23.15
CA ILE A 358 12.86 11.27 23.76
C ILE A 358 12.10 11.51 25.06
N PHE A 359 10.94 10.88 25.19
CA PHE A 359 10.09 10.88 26.36
C PHE A 359 10.18 9.53 27.06
N THR A 360 10.11 9.50 28.38
CA THR A 360 10.30 8.28 29.17
C THR A 360 9.34 8.20 30.35
N LYS A 361 8.95 6.97 30.72
CA LYS A 361 8.13 6.63 31.88
C LYS A 361 8.74 5.46 32.65
N PHE A 362 8.89 5.56 33.96
CA PHE A 362 9.50 4.55 34.83
C PHE A 362 8.44 3.90 35.74
N TRP A 363 8.37 2.57 35.72
CA TRP A 363 7.54 1.73 36.58
C TRP A 363 8.37 1.14 37.72
N ASP A 364 8.17 1.67 38.92
CA ASP A 364 8.89 1.26 40.14
C ASP A 364 8.45 -0.11 40.71
N GLY A 365 7.42 -0.73 40.10
CA GLY A 365 6.71 -1.89 40.64
C GLY A 365 5.31 -1.55 41.19
N SER A 366 4.95 -0.26 41.25
CA SER A 366 3.67 0.24 41.80
C SER A 366 3.14 1.52 41.14
N THR A 367 4.02 2.41 40.63
CA THR A 367 3.61 3.67 39.99
C THR A 367 4.44 3.99 38.74
N TRP A 368 3.83 4.75 37.81
CA TRP A 368 4.50 5.32 36.65
C TRP A 368 4.92 6.77 36.92
N THR A 369 6.23 7.03 36.90
CA THR A 369 6.84 8.38 36.92
C THR A 369 7.36 8.76 35.53
N SER A 370 7.65 10.03 35.23
CA SER A 370 8.01 10.47 33.87
C SER A 370 9.18 11.46 33.81
N GLU A 371 10.06 11.28 32.83
CA GLU A 371 11.18 12.19 32.52
C GLU A 371 11.29 12.46 31.01
N ARG A 372 11.92 13.58 30.63
CA ARG A 372 12.14 13.99 29.24
C ARG A 372 13.62 14.27 29.00
N PHE A 373 14.17 13.70 27.93
CA PHE A 373 15.56 13.86 27.54
C PHE A 373 15.71 14.59 26.19
N TRP A 374 16.88 15.21 26.01
CA TRP A 374 17.32 15.82 24.75
C TRP A 374 18.42 14.95 24.14
N THR A 375 18.30 14.62 22.86
CA THR A 375 19.35 13.98 22.06
C THR A 375 19.66 14.81 20.82
N LYS A 376 20.80 14.56 20.18
CA LYS A 376 21.35 15.45 19.14
C LYS A 376 21.21 14.82 17.76
N SER A 377 20.16 15.21 17.03
CA SER A 377 19.96 14.99 15.59
C SER A 377 20.28 13.57 15.08
N MET A 378 19.36 12.63 15.25
CA MET A 378 19.40 11.37 14.49
C MET A 378 18.89 11.64 13.07
N ARG A 379 19.75 11.50 12.05
CA ARG A 379 19.37 11.69 10.65
C ARG A 379 19.20 10.35 9.92
N TYR A 380 17.95 10.06 9.58
CA TYR A 380 17.58 9.58 8.24
C TYR A 380 18.22 8.23 7.80
N ILE A 381 17.99 7.17 8.56
CA ILE A 381 18.17 5.77 8.12
C ILE A 381 16.89 5.00 8.50
N GLY A 382 16.50 4.03 7.68
CA GLY A 382 15.25 3.26 7.81
C GLY A 382 15.25 2.18 8.91
N PRO A 383 14.21 1.33 8.95
CA PRO A 383 13.90 0.44 10.07
C PRO A 383 15.04 -0.48 10.57
N GLN A 384 15.22 -1.65 9.94
CA GLN A 384 15.59 -2.89 10.63
C GLN A 384 17.08 -3.20 10.70
N PHE A 385 17.88 -2.38 11.38
CA PHE A 385 19.30 -2.70 11.64
C PHE A 385 19.46 -4.09 12.30
N ASN A 386 20.61 -4.76 12.11
CA ASN A 386 21.02 -5.96 12.86
C ASN A 386 22.49 -6.36 12.62
N SER A 387 23.23 -6.81 13.64
CA SER A 387 24.66 -7.14 13.55
C SER A 387 24.96 -8.61 13.19
N TYR A 388 25.89 -8.83 12.25
CA TYR A 388 26.07 -10.12 11.57
C TYR A 388 27.14 -11.05 12.19
N GLY A 389 27.16 -11.16 13.52
CA GLY A 389 28.15 -11.96 14.26
C GLY A 389 29.55 -11.32 14.27
N ASP A 390 30.61 -12.13 14.25
CA ASP A 390 32.02 -11.68 14.29
C ASP A 390 32.53 -11.06 12.95
N PHE A 391 31.65 -10.47 12.13
CA PHE A 391 32.00 -9.93 10.81
C PHE A 391 31.28 -8.61 10.47
N ASP A 392 31.98 -7.75 9.74
CA ASP A 392 31.76 -6.30 9.67
C ASP A 392 30.61 -5.89 8.72
N GLY A 393 29.37 -6.20 9.11
CA GLY A 393 28.18 -5.77 8.39
C GLY A 393 26.91 -5.69 9.22
N VAL A 394 25.99 -4.85 8.76
CA VAL A 394 24.66 -4.65 9.34
C VAL A 394 23.61 -4.87 8.27
N ALA A 395 22.71 -5.83 8.45
CA ALA A 395 21.56 -6.04 7.56
C ALA A 395 20.42 -5.09 7.94
N PHE A 396 19.63 -4.63 6.95
CA PHE A 396 18.43 -3.84 7.20
C PHE A 396 17.37 -3.91 6.12
N VAL A 397 16.11 -3.71 6.50
CA VAL A 397 15.03 -3.37 5.56
C VAL A 397 15.05 -1.86 5.35
N ASP A 398 15.17 -1.42 4.09
CA ASP A 398 15.15 -0.01 3.74
C ASP A 398 13.74 0.59 3.74
N THR A 399 13.62 1.91 3.58
CA THR A 399 12.33 2.63 3.51
C THR A 399 11.47 2.29 2.28
N LEU A 400 11.88 1.26 1.53
CA LEU A 400 11.31 0.80 0.29
C LEU A 400 10.89 -0.68 0.35
N GLY A 401 10.96 -1.31 1.53
CA GLY A 401 10.55 -2.69 1.78
C GLY A 401 11.55 -3.75 1.28
N ARG A 402 12.86 -3.43 1.23
CA ARG A 402 13.88 -4.30 0.61
C ARG A 402 15.03 -4.61 1.56
N LEU A 403 15.56 -5.82 1.48
CA LEU A 403 16.71 -6.26 2.28
C LEU A 403 18.02 -5.71 1.70
N ALA A 404 18.71 -4.90 2.49
CA ALA A 404 20.00 -4.31 2.21
C ALA A 404 21.03 -4.65 3.29
N LYS A 405 22.31 -4.41 3.00
CA LYS A 405 23.45 -4.68 3.88
C LYS A 405 24.44 -3.51 3.84
N LEU A 406 24.73 -2.93 5.00
CA LEU A 406 25.89 -2.09 5.21
C LEU A 406 27.15 -2.97 5.34
N THR A 407 28.25 -2.55 4.71
CA THR A 407 29.57 -3.16 4.83
C THR A 407 30.59 -2.09 5.22
N GLU A 408 31.65 -2.44 5.96
CA GLU A 408 32.63 -1.45 6.40
C GLU A 408 33.30 -0.75 5.19
N GLY A 409 33.23 0.58 5.16
CA GLY A 409 33.87 1.41 4.13
C GLY A 409 33.12 1.54 2.80
N ALA A 410 31.97 0.87 2.62
CA ALA A 410 31.15 0.99 1.41
C ALA A 410 29.69 1.36 1.75
N GLY A 411 28.95 1.85 0.73
CA GLY A 411 27.52 2.16 0.86
C GLY A 411 26.68 0.89 1.05
N ALA A 412 25.39 1.08 1.37
CA ALA A 412 24.45 -0.03 1.48
C ALA A 412 24.34 -0.80 0.14
N GLU A 413 24.66 -2.09 0.19
CA GLU A 413 24.47 -3.04 -0.90
C GLU A 413 23.05 -3.61 -0.81
N LEU A 414 22.30 -3.62 -1.91
CA LEU A 414 20.99 -4.26 -1.94
C LEU A 414 21.18 -5.77 -2.03
N VAL A 415 20.72 -6.51 -1.03
CA VAL A 415 20.86 -7.98 -0.98
C VAL A 415 19.76 -8.64 -1.80
N ASP A 416 18.51 -8.20 -1.61
CA ASP A 416 17.34 -8.64 -2.37
C ASP A 416 16.20 -7.62 -2.25
N SER A 417 15.28 -7.62 -3.21
CA SER A 417 14.08 -6.77 -3.21
C SER A 417 12.76 -7.53 -3.04
N GLU A 418 12.84 -8.79 -2.61
CA GLU A 418 11.70 -9.70 -2.42
C GLU A 418 11.39 -10.02 -0.94
N PHE A 419 12.10 -9.41 0.02
CA PHE A 419 11.93 -9.66 1.45
C PHE A 419 11.49 -8.41 2.20
N VAL A 420 10.39 -8.49 2.96
CA VAL A 420 9.72 -7.33 3.60
C VAL A 420 9.82 -7.27 5.12
N ASP A 421 9.84 -8.42 5.81
CA ASP A 421 10.02 -8.48 7.27
C ASP A 421 11.37 -9.15 7.56
N LEU A 422 12.31 -8.43 8.18
CA LEU A 422 13.57 -9.01 8.68
C LEU A 422 13.45 -9.29 10.19
N ILE A 423 13.60 -10.56 10.56
CA ILE A 423 13.32 -11.09 11.90
C ILE A 423 14.59 -11.79 12.41
N VAL A 424 15.45 -11.07 13.13
CA VAL A 424 16.81 -11.57 13.44
C VAL A 424 16.91 -12.24 14.80
N LEU A 425 17.39 -13.48 14.75
CA LEU A 425 17.55 -14.36 15.89
C LEU A 425 18.86 -14.05 16.63
N LYS A 426 18.74 -13.86 17.94
CA LYS A 426 19.84 -13.78 18.92
C LYS A 426 20.95 -14.83 18.63
N LYS A 427 22.20 -14.36 18.59
CA LYS A 427 23.42 -15.07 18.11
C LYS A 427 23.61 -15.12 16.58
N GLY A 428 23.08 -14.15 15.83
CA GLY A 428 23.44 -13.93 14.42
C GLY A 428 22.87 -14.98 13.46
N GLN A 429 21.71 -15.53 13.77
CA GLN A 429 20.91 -16.31 12.82
C GLN A 429 19.75 -15.40 12.35
N MET A 430 19.20 -15.56 11.16
CA MET A 430 18.10 -14.71 10.69
C MET A 430 16.93 -15.53 10.16
N VAL A 431 15.72 -14.99 10.31
CA VAL A 431 14.46 -15.43 9.65
C VAL A 431 13.85 -14.22 8.94
N TRP A 432 13.09 -14.44 7.86
CA TRP A 432 12.41 -13.34 7.15
C TRP A 432 11.25 -13.83 6.27
N ARG A 433 10.35 -12.90 5.91
CA ARG A 433 9.23 -13.12 4.96
C ARG A 433 9.65 -12.71 3.55
N ARG A 434 9.60 -13.66 2.59
CA ARG A 434 9.67 -13.40 1.14
C ARG A 434 8.28 -13.25 0.56
N ARG A 435 8.00 -12.16 -0.17
CA ARG A 435 6.73 -11.96 -0.87
C ARG A 435 6.82 -12.34 -2.34
N GLY A 436 5.72 -12.90 -2.84
CA GLY A 436 5.54 -13.26 -4.24
C GLY A 436 6.53 -14.28 -4.81
N ASN A 437 6.57 -14.30 -6.14
CA ASN A 437 7.70 -14.80 -6.94
C ASN A 437 7.97 -13.77 -8.05
N THR A 438 9.22 -13.40 -8.27
CA THR A 438 9.65 -12.45 -9.31
C THR A 438 9.63 -13.04 -10.73
N ASP A 439 9.51 -14.36 -10.89
CA ASP A 439 9.34 -15.00 -12.20
C ASP A 439 8.07 -14.52 -12.92
N VAL A 440 8.19 -13.49 -13.75
CA VAL A 440 7.48 -13.51 -15.04
C VAL A 440 8.16 -14.58 -15.87
N TYR A 441 7.42 -15.68 -16.08
CA TYR A 441 7.87 -16.86 -16.79
C TYR A 441 8.64 -16.52 -18.07
N PRO A 442 9.95 -16.84 -18.15
CA PRO A 442 10.70 -16.73 -19.39
C PRO A 442 10.11 -17.61 -20.50
N GLU A 443 10.43 -17.31 -21.76
CA GLU A 443 9.77 -17.74 -23.02
C GLU A 443 9.40 -19.24 -23.20
N ASN A 444 9.84 -20.13 -22.31
CA ASN A 444 9.64 -21.58 -22.42
C ASN A 444 8.73 -22.20 -21.32
N TYR A 445 8.18 -21.42 -20.37
CA TYR A 445 7.24 -21.95 -19.38
C TYR A 445 5.82 -21.44 -19.61
N ILE A 446 5.00 -22.24 -20.30
CA ILE A 446 3.57 -21.96 -20.50
C ILE A 446 2.74 -22.86 -19.56
N PRO A 447 2.13 -22.32 -18.49
CA PRO A 447 1.07 -23.02 -17.77
C PRO A 447 -0.21 -22.99 -18.63
N HIS A 448 -0.29 -23.88 -19.62
CA HIS A 448 -1.50 -24.13 -20.43
C HIS A 448 -2.61 -24.80 -19.60
N THR A 449 -3.13 -24.10 -18.59
CA THR A 449 -4.26 -24.53 -17.75
C THR A 449 -5.37 -23.50 -17.87
N MET A 450 -6.36 -23.80 -18.72
CA MET A 450 -7.35 -22.82 -19.20
C MET A 450 -8.20 -22.21 -18.08
N GLY A 451 -8.02 -20.90 -17.86
CA GLY A 451 -8.87 -20.00 -17.08
C GLY A 451 -9.00 -18.66 -17.84
N PRO A 452 -10.18 -18.01 -17.86
CA PRO A 452 -10.44 -16.96 -18.84
C PRO A 452 -10.04 -15.55 -18.39
N LYS A 453 -9.45 -14.79 -19.32
CA LYS A 453 -9.17 -13.34 -19.30
C LYS A 453 -7.99 -12.91 -18.41
N TYR A 454 -7.03 -12.21 -19.00
CA TYR A 454 -6.15 -11.27 -18.28
C TYR A 454 -6.65 -9.85 -18.54
N HIS A 455 -7.07 -9.14 -17.50
CA HIS A 455 -7.56 -7.77 -17.61
C HIS A 455 -6.38 -6.78 -17.73
N GLY A 456 -5.24 -7.09 -17.11
CA GLY A 456 -4.03 -6.27 -17.19
C GLY A 456 -3.46 -6.17 -18.60
N THR A 457 -3.48 -7.23 -19.40
CA THR A 457 -3.16 -7.18 -20.84
C THR A 457 -4.03 -6.17 -21.59
N LYS A 458 -5.32 -6.09 -21.25
CA LYS A 458 -6.29 -5.19 -21.91
C LYS A 458 -6.03 -3.74 -21.52
N VAL A 459 -5.94 -3.47 -20.23
CA VAL A 459 -5.60 -2.16 -19.65
C VAL A 459 -4.26 -1.67 -20.18
N LEU A 460 -3.21 -2.48 -20.09
CA LEU A 460 -1.87 -2.17 -20.59
C LEU A 460 -1.85 -1.91 -22.10
N SER A 461 -2.67 -2.60 -22.90
CA SER A 461 -2.74 -2.33 -24.35
C SER A 461 -3.37 -0.97 -24.71
N VAL A 462 -4.20 -0.39 -23.84
CA VAL A 462 -4.76 0.96 -24.05
C VAL A 462 -3.76 2.05 -23.68
N ILE A 463 -2.84 1.77 -22.75
CA ILE A 463 -1.69 2.64 -22.45
C ILE A 463 -0.61 2.45 -23.53
N ALA A 464 -0.08 1.25 -23.65
CA ALA A 464 1.18 0.94 -24.33
C ALA A 464 1.03 0.35 -25.74
N GLY A 465 -0.18 0.02 -26.19
CA GLY A 465 -0.39 -0.80 -27.38
C GLY A 465 0.16 -0.18 -28.67
N PHE A 466 0.74 -1.01 -29.52
CA PHE A 466 1.07 -0.67 -30.88
C PHE A 466 0.85 -1.87 -31.81
N TYR A 467 -0.13 -1.73 -32.68
CA TYR A 467 -0.42 -2.62 -33.80
C TYR A 467 -0.99 -1.79 -34.95
N SER A 468 -0.25 -1.74 -36.05
CA SER A 468 -0.56 -0.99 -37.27
C SER A 468 -2.03 -1.16 -37.68
N ARG A 469 -2.76 -0.03 -37.74
CA ARG A 469 -4.15 0.11 -38.22
C ARG A 469 -5.22 -0.56 -37.38
N GLU A 470 -4.91 -0.96 -36.14
CA GLU A 470 -5.87 -1.56 -35.21
C GLU A 470 -5.82 -0.91 -33.81
N LEU A 471 -4.61 -0.72 -33.27
CA LEU A 471 -4.43 -0.20 -31.92
C LEU A 471 -3.12 0.60 -31.77
N ILE A 472 -3.25 1.90 -31.57
CA ILE A 472 -2.23 2.73 -30.93
C ILE A 472 -2.78 3.18 -29.57
N GLY A 473 -2.02 2.92 -28.51
CA GLY A 473 -2.30 3.34 -27.14
C GLY A 473 -1.93 4.81 -26.88
N VAL A 474 -2.21 5.30 -25.68
CA VAL A 474 -2.02 6.72 -25.30
C VAL A 474 -0.58 7.06 -24.90
N ALA A 475 0.24 6.09 -24.49
CA ALA A 475 1.64 6.29 -24.11
C ALA A 475 2.55 5.12 -24.55
N PRO A 476 2.66 4.80 -25.87
CA PRO A 476 3.42 3.66 -26.38
C PRO A 476 4.96 3.83 -26.32
N ALA A 477 5.47 5.00 -25.92
CA ALA A 477 6.90 5.24 -25.69
C ALA A 477 7.30 5.19 -24.20
N ALA A 478 6.35 5.02 -23.27
CA ALA A 478 6.61 5.01 -21.84
C ALA A 478 7.41 3.78 -21.37
N GLU A 479 7.96 3.87 -20.17
CA GLU A 479 8.56 2.75 -19.42
C GLU A 479 7.54 2.14 -18.45
N PHE A 480 7.62 0.83 -18.22
CA PHE A 480 6.59 0.08 -17.49
C PHE A 480 7.14 -0.75 -16.34
N LEU A 481 6.42 -0.71 -15.21
CA LEU A 481 6.60 -1.57 -14.05
C LEU A 481 5.29 -2.35 -13.83
N LEU A 482 5.29 -3.66 -14.09
CA LEU A 482 4.06 -4.45 -14.14
C LEU A 482 3.87 -5.28 -12.86
N ALA A 483 2.91 -4.88 -12.02
CA ALA A 483 2.58 -5.56 -10.78
C ALA A 483 1.30 -6.39 -10.95
N ARG A 484 1.34 -7.68 -10.58
CA ARG A 484 0.11 -8.45 -10.44
C ARG A 484 -0.31 -8.49 -8.97
N THR A 485 -1.44 -7.86 -8.67
CA THR A 485 -1.97 -7.69 -7.31
C THR A 485 -3.30 -8.41 -7.08
N GLU A 486 -3.89 -9.04 -8.11
CA GLU A 486 -5.22 -9.67 -8.03
C GLU A 486 -5.27 -11.09 -8.66
N ARG A 487 -6.26 -11.90 -8.27
CA ARG A 487 -6.46 -13.29 -8.70
C ARG A 487 -7.79 -13.58 -9.41
N THR A 488 -7.75 -13.56 -10.74
CA THR A 488 -8.89 -13.88 -11.64
C THR A 488 -9.64 -15.19 -11.40
N VAL A 489 -9.05 -16.23 -10.80
CA VAL A 489 -9.75 -17.50 -10.52
C VAL A 489 -9.21 -18.19 -9.26
N THR A 490 -10.12 -18.63 -8.39
CA THR A 490 -9.83 -19.57 -7.29
C THR A 490 -9.64 -21.02 -7.77
N THR A 491 -9.02 -21.86 -6.94
CA THR A 491 -9.05 -23.34 -7.06
C THR A 491 -10.46 -23.90 -6.77
N GLY A 492 -11.42 -23.51 -7.60
CA GLY A 492 -12.86 -23.74 -7.40
C GLY A 492 -13.77 -22.97 -8.37
N GLY A 493 -13.25 -21.98 -9.11
CA GLY A 493 -14.01 -21.25 -10.14
C GLY A 493 -14.88 -20.10 -9.63
N VAL A 494 -14.74 -19.72 -8.36
CA VAL A 494 -15.32 -18.50 -7.76
C VAL A 494 -14.33 -17.33 -7.93
N SER A 495 -14.82 -16.09 -7.97
CA SER A 495 -13.96 -14.90 -7.86
C SER A 495 -13.17 -14.93 -6.55
N PHE A 496 -11.96 -14.37 -6.57
CA PHE A 496 -11.19 -14.12 -5.36
C PHE A 496 -11.20 -12.60 -5.15
N GLU A 497 -11.77 -12.17 -4.02
CA GLU A 497 -11.88 -10.77 -3.59
C GLU A 497 -11.62 -10.80 -2.08
N ASN A 498 -10.42 -10.42 -1.63
CA ASN A 498 -10.02 -10.50 -0.23
C ASN A 498 -9.20 -9.28 0.20
N GLN A 499 -9.34 -8.86 1.47
CA GLN A 499 -8.59 -7.73 2.06
C GLN A 499 -7.07 -7.80 1.85
N ILE A 500 -6.50 -9.01 1.70
CA ILE A 500 -5.06 -9.17 1.42
C ILE A 500 -4.64 -8.61 0.05
N GLU A 501 -5.56 -8.41 -0.88
CA GLU A 501 -5.26 -7.80 -2.18
C GLU A 501 -5.05 -6.28 -2.05
N GLU A 502 -5.54 -5.65 -0.95
CA GLU A 502 -5.05 -4.34 -0.52
C GLU A 502 -3.58 -4.42 -0.07
N ASP A 503 -3.19 -5.42 0.74
CA ASP A 503 -1.80 -5.60 1.20
C ASP A 503 -0.82 -5.85 0.03
N PHE A 504 -1.28 -6.44 -1.08
CA PHE A 504 -0.52 -6.61 -2.33
C PHE A 504 -0.47 -5.31 -3.14
N TRP A 505 -1.56 -4.54 -3.18
CA TRP A 505 -1.61 -3.28 -3.90
C TRP A 505 -0.75 -2.20 -3.25
N ILE A 506 -0.74 -2.12 -1.92
CA ILE A 506 0.10 -1.21 -1.14
C ILE A 506 1.58 -1.50 -1.39
N GLU A 507 1.96 -2.78 -1.36
CA GLU A 507 3.31 -3.22 -1.68
C GLU A 507 3.69 -2.92 -3.13
N ALA A 508 2.77 -3.10 -4.08
CA ALA A 508 2.99 -2.73 -5.48
C ALA A 508 3.21 -1.21 -5.64
N LEU A 509 2.44 -0.38 -4.92
CA LEU A 509 2.60 1.09 -4.90
C LEU A 509 4.01 1.46 -4.45
N GLU A 510 4.43 0.93 -3.30
CA GLU A 510 5.79 1.10 -2.78
C GLU A 510 6.82 0.62 -3.82
N TRP A 511 6.78 -0.65 -4.22
CA TRP A 511 7.68 -1.28 -5.18
C TRP A 511 7.85 -0.48 -6.49
N ALA A 512 6.79 0.14 -7.00
CA ALA A 512 6.79 0.94 -8.23
C ALA A 512 7.32 2.37 -8.03
N VAL A 513 6.82 3.10 -7.03
CA VAL A 513 7.30 4.46 -6.70
C VAL A 513 8.78 4.43 -6.33
N ASN A 514 9.19 3.41 -5.59
CA ASN A 514 10.57 3.17 -5.17
C ASN A 514 11.49 2.71 -6.31
N ARG A 515 10.91 2.38 -7.48
CA ARG A 515 11.60 2.17 -8.78
C ARG A 515 11.39 3.35 -9.73
N GLY A 516 10.94 4.49 -9.23
CA GLY A 516 10.84 5.76 -9.97
C GLY A 516 9.61 5.89 -10.87
N ALA A 517 8.52 5.16 -10.61
CA ALA A 517 7.25 5.43 -11.27
C ALA A 517 6.77 6.86 -10.96
N ARG A 518 6.50 7.66 -12.00
CA ARG A 518 5.83 8.96 -11.88
C ARG A 518 4.31 8.84 -11.96
N VAL A 519 3.81 7.75 -12.56
CA VAL A 519 2.38 7.46 -12.72
C VAL A 519 2.09 6.04 -12.24
N ILE A 520 0.96 5.83 -11.57
CA ILE A 520 0.45 4.50 -11.19
C ILE A 520 -0.95 4.34 -11.77
N SER A 521 -1.16 3.32 -12.60
CA SER A 521 -2.44 2.96 -13.21
C SER A 521 -3.04 1.76 -12.49
N SER A 522 -4.10 1.99 -11.70
CA SER A 522 -4.82 0.96 -10.95
C SER A 522 -6.23 0.78 -11.50
N SER A 523 -6.46 -0.30 -12.25
CA SER A 523 -7.79 -0.61 -12.79
C SER A 523 -8.60 -1.54 -11.88
N LEU A 524 -8.27 -1.54 -10.58
CA LEU A 524 -8.80 -2.38 -9.51
C LEU A 524 -9.46 -1.52 -8.42
N GLY A 525 -10.28 -2.13 -7.57
CA GLY A 525 -10.71 -1.51 -6.32
C GLY A 525 -11.78 -2.29 -5.55
N TYR A 526 -11.82 -2.07 -4.24
CA TYR A 526 -12.40 -2.98 -3.25
C TYR A 526 -13.50 -2.30 -2.41
N SER A 527 -14.56 -3.04 -2.09
CA SER A 527 -15.71 -2.52 -1.31
C SER A 527 -16.37 -3.51 -0.35
N ASP A 528 -16.20 -4.82 -0.53
CA ASP A 528 -17.08 -5.85 0.07
C ASP A 528 -17.05 -5.92 1.61
N TRP A 529 -16.03 -5.33 2.23
CA TRP A 529 -15.84 -5.22 3.68
C TRP A 529 -15.94 -3.79 4.23
N TYR A 530 -16.19 -2.79 3.38
CA TYR A 530 -16.34 -1.39 3.77
C TYR A 530 -17.81 -0.96 3.81
N ARG A 531 -18.22 -0.33 4.91
CA ARG A 531 -19.47 0.46 4.93
C ARG A 531 -19.24 1.76 4.15
N LYS A 532 -20.30 2.30 3.53
CA LYS A 532 -20.18 3.52 2.68
C LYS A 532 -19.51 4.70 3.38
N ASP A 533 -19.73 4.86 4.68
CA ASP A 533 -19.15 5.92 5.53
C ASP A 533 -17.68 5.69 5.93
N GLN A 534 -17.09 4.55 5.56
CA GLN A 534 -15.66 4.24 5.71
C GLN A 534 -14.84 4.51 4.43
N LEU A 535 -15.49 4.88 3.32
CA LEU A 535 -14.83 5.24 2.06
C LEU A 535 -14.45 6.73 2.09
N ASP A 536 -13.68 7.10 3.12
CA ASP A 536 -13.33 8.48 3.51
C ASP A 536 -11.89 8.87 3.14
N GLY A 537 -11.17 8.00 2.44
CA GLY A 537 -9.74 8.12 2.09
C GLY A 537 -8.78 7.77 3.23
N ARG A 538 -9.28 7.45 4.43
CA ARG A 538 -8.47 7.30 5.66
C ARG A 538 -8.68 5.99 6.40
N THR A 539 -9.85 5.36 6.25
CA THR A 539 -10.16 4.09 6.93
C THR A 539 -9.56 2.90 6.19
N ALA A 540 -9.67 2.88 4.86
CA ALA A 540 -9.11 1.82 4.02
C ALA A 540 -7.58 1.93 3.92
N PRO A 541 -6.79 0.89 4.26
CA PRO A 541 -5.33 0.91 4.15
C PRO A 541 -4.83 1.24 2.73
N ILE A 542 -5.48 0.71 1.70
CA ILE A 542 -5.13 0.99 0.29
C ILE A 542 -5.26 2.49 -0.04
N SER A 543 -6.29 3.16 0.48
CA SER A 543 -6.57 4.58 0.22
C SER A 543 -5.63 5.50 0.99
N ARG A 544 -5.25 5.10 2.23
CA ARG A 544 -4.18 5.76 2.98
C ARG A 544 -2.86 5.72 2.20
N ALA A 545 -2.45 4.54 1.73
CA ALA A 545 -1.21 4.38 0.99
C ALA A 545 -1.22 5.18 -0.32
N ALA A 546 -2.29 5.08 -1.11
CA ALA A 546 -2.48 5.83 -2.35
C ALA A 546 -2.34 7.35 -2.14
N SER A 547 -2.82 7.87 -1.00
CA SER A 547 -2.72 9.29 -0.67
C SER A 547 -1.27 9.78 -0.44
N THR A 548 -0.35 8.91 -0.06
CA THR A 548 1.08 9.27 0.15
C THR A 548 1.90 9.33 -1.14
N ALA A 549 1.38 8.83 -2.27
CA ALA A 549 2.11 8.78 -3.53
C ALA A 549 2.49 10.18 -4.04
N LEU A 550 1.59 11.15 -3.85
CA LEU A 550 1.76 12.53 -4.29
C LEU A 550 2.95 13.22 -3.61
N GLU A 551 3.14 12.96 -2.31
CA GLU A 551 4.29 13.43 -1.51
C GLU A 551 5.62 12.87 -2.03
N ARG A 552 5.59 11.68 -2.64
CA ARG A 552 6.73 11.03 -3.31
C ARG A 552 6.85 11.42 -4.80
N ASN A 553 6.13 12.45 -5.25
CA ASN A 553 6.10 12.95 -6.64
C ASN A 553 5.60 11.93 -7.68
N ALA A 554 4.71 11.01 -7.26
CA ALA A 554 4.06 10.03 -8.10
C ALA A 554 2.53 10.21 -8.08
N LEU A 555 1.88 10.11 -9.24
CA LEU A 555 0.44 10.34 -9.40
C LEU A 555 -0.30 9.01 -9.58
N VAL A 556 -1.15 8.65 -8.62
CA VAL A 556 -2.05 7.50 -8.73
C VAL A 556 -3.29 7.89 -9.54
N VAL A 557 -3.59 7.07 -10.55
CA VAL A 557 -4.76 7.15 -11.41
C VAL A 557 -5.51 5.82 -11.24
N THR A 558 -6.74 5.87 -10.70
CA THR A 558 -7.48 4.66 -10.31
C THR A 558 -8.94 4.66 -10.79
N ALA A 559 -9.47 3.46 -11.02
CA ALA A 559 -10.86 3.26 -11.41
C ALA A 559 -11.85 3.60 -10.28
N MET A 560 -12.95 4.31 -10.59
CA MET A 560 -14.02 4.59 -9.62
C MET A 560 -14.83 3.35 -9.20
N GLY A 561 -14.94 2.34 -10.08
CA GLY A 561 -15.83 1.19 -9.91
C GLY A 561 -16.91 1.12 -10.99
N ASN A 562 -17.45 -0.08 -11.19
CA ASN A 562 -18.33 -0.41 -12.32
C ASN A 562 -19.80 -0.67 -11.92
N VAL A 563 -20.30 0.02 -10.88
CA VAL A 563 -21.68 -0.15 -10.39
C VAL A 563 -22.69 0.27 -11.47
N ARG A 564 -23.87 -0.36 -11.45
CA ARG A 564 -25.00 -0.08 -12.35
C ARG A 564 -26.09 0.67 -11.60
N HIS A 565 -26.64 1.70 -12.24
CA HIS A 565 -27.63 2.60 -11.66
C HIS A 565 -28.85 2.68 -12.58
N GLU A 566 -30.05 2.62 -12.01
CA GLU A 566 -31.31 2.77 -12.74
C GLU A 566 -31.63 4.24 -13.03
N THR A 567 -31.23 5.13 -12.13
CA THR A 567 -31.27 6.58 -12.26
C THR A 567 -29.98 7.19 -11.74
N PHE A 568 -29.57 8.36 -12.26
CA PHE A 568 -28.44 9.10 -11.71
C PHE A 568 -28.77 9.74 -10.35
N PRO A 569 -27.78 9.91 -9.46
CA PRO A 569 -27.95 10.63 -8.21
C PRO A 569 -28.11 12.13 -8.49
N ASP A 570 -28.45 12.86 -7.43
CA ASP A 570 -28.25 14.32 -7.39
C ASP A 570 -26.74 14.64 -7.44
N PRO A 571 -26.22 15.41 -8.41
CA PRO A 571 -24.78 15.71 -8.51
C PRO A 571 -24.23 16.56 -7.36
N GLU A 572 -25.06 17.36 -6.69
CA GLU A 572 -24.64 18.24 -5.59
C GLU A 572 -24.57 17.48 -4.26
N VAL A 573 -25.43 16.48 -4.04
CA VAL A 573 -25.45 15.66 -2.80
C VAL A 573 -24.72 14.33 -2.96
N GLY A 574 -24.94 13.63 -4.07
CA GLY A 574 -24.40 12.30 -4.39
C GLY A 574 -24.89 11.16 -3.48
N ASP A 575 -24.35 9.97 -3.73
CA ASP A 575 -24.44 8.79 -2.86
C ASP A 575 -23.20 7.93 -3.11
N THR A 576 -22.37 7.71 -2.10
CA THR A 576 -21.07 7.04 -2.26
C THR A 576 -21.24 5.64 -2.84
N THR A 577 -20.81 5.44 -4.09
CA THR A 577 -20.89 4.15 -4.82
C THR A 577 -19.54 3.73 -5.40
N LEU A 578 -18.51 4.54 -5.17
CA LEU A 578 -17.11 4.26 -5.45
C LEU A 578 -16.53 3.13 -4.57
N VAL A 579 -15.32 2.69 -4.93
CA VAL A 579 -14.57 1.64 -4.24
C VAL A 579 -13.19 2.15 -3.79
N ALA A 580 -12.55 1.55 -2.80
CA ALA A 580 -11.19 1.91 -2.40
C ALA A 580 -10.18 1.39 -3.46
N PRO A 581 -9.18 2.17 -3.95
CA PRO A 581 -8.68 3.43 -3.40
C PRO A 581 -9.22 4.70 -4.09
N ALA A 582 -10.35 4.67 -4.80
CA ALA A 582 -10.89 5.85 -5.48
C ALA A 582 -11.30 6.98 -4.50
N ASP A 583 -11.51 6.65 -3.23
CA ASP A 583 -11.71 7.58 -2.12
C ASP A 583 -10.40 8.22 -1.58
N ALA A 584 -9.21 7.80 -2.02
CA ALA A 584 -7.93 8.40 -1.59
C ALA A 584 -7.84 9.91 -1.89
N ASP A 585 -6.99 10.63 -1.17
CA ASP A 585 -6.72 12.06 -1.43
C ASP A 585 -5.50 12.23 -2.34
N GLY A 586 -5.35 13.37 -3.01
CA GLY A 586 -4.19 13.65 -3.88
C GLY A 586 -4.06 12.76 -5.15
N ILE A 587 -5.02 11.88 -5.42
CA ILE A 587 -5.04 10.99 -6.60
C ILE A 587 -5.91 11.56 -7.75
N ILE A 588 -6.00 10.82 -8.86
CA ILE A 588 -7.06 10.99 -9.86
C ILE A 588 -7.92 9.71 -9.90
N ALA A 589 -9.10 9.75 -9.28
CA ALA A 589 -10.12 8.73 -9.48
C ALA A 589 -10.90 9.02 -10.77
N VAL A 590 -11.04 8.01 -11.63
CA VAL A 590 -11.59 8.16 -12.99
C VAL A 590 -12.98 7.54 -13.10
N GLY A 591 -13.97 8.38 -13.34
CA GLY A 591 -15.34 7.98 -13.68
C GLY A 591 -15.48 7.67 -15.17
N GLY A 592 -16.53 6.94 -15.53
CA GLY A 592 -16.83 6.61 -16.93
C GLY A 592 -17.90 7.52 -17.52
N TYR A 593 -17.89 7.69 -18.84
CA TYR A 593 -19.06 8.15 -19.58
C TYR A 593 -19.19 7.41 -20.92
N ALA A 594 -20.41 7.32 -21.43
CA ALA A 594 -20.68 6.86 -22.78
C ALA A 594 -21.33 7.99 -23.60
N LEU A 595 -20.85 8.21 -24.81
CA LEU A 595 -21.54 9.01 -25.81
C LEU A 595 -22.71 8.18 -26.38
N LEU A 596 -23.91 8.77 -26.50
CA LEU A 596 -24.97 8.19 -27.31
C LEU A 596 -24.73 8.50 -28.80
N PRO A 597 -24.69 7.48 -29.70
CA PRO A 597 -24.33 7.67 -31.11
C PRO A 597 -25.17 8.68 -31.89
N ASP A 598 -26.43 8.88 -31.51
CA ASP A 598 -27.43 9.61 -32.32
C ASP A 598 -27.77 11.02 -31.79
N SER A 599 -27.18 11.47 -30.67
CA SER A 599 -27.67 12.69 -29.97
C SER A 599 -26.59 13.62 -29.40
N ASN A 600 -25.31 13.27 -29.49
CA ASN A 600 -24.19 13.94 -28.77
C ASN A 600 -24.36 14.00 -27.23
N ILE A 601 -25.34 13.31 -26.66
CA ILE A 601 -25.56 13.29 -25.21
C ILE A 601 -24.50 12.40 -24.55
N LEU A 602 -23.82 12.97 -23.56
CA LEU A 602 -22.87 12.27 -22.70
C LEU A 602 -23.63 11.72 -21.49
N ILE A 603 -23.48 10.41 -21.23
CA ILE A 603 -24.18 9.73 -20.14
C ILE A 603 -23.14 9.14 -19.18
N PRO A 604 -23.10 9.55 -17.90
CA PRO A 604 -22.21 8.98 -16.89
C PRO A 604 -22.36 7.45 -16.76
N LYS A 605 -21.27 6.76 -16.39
CA LYS A 605 -21.19 5.30 -16.27
C LYS A 605 -20.26 4.87 -15.13
N GLY A 606 -20.62 3.77 -14.48
CA GLY A 606 -19.93 3.27 -13.31
C GLY A 606 -20.28 4.06 -12.06
N SER A 607 -19.44 3.90 -11.05
CA SER A 607 -19.58 4.47 -9.72
C SER A 607 -19.31 5.97 -9.67
N TYR A 608 -19.88 6.62 -8.65
CA TYR A 608 -19.82 8.06 -8.41
C TYR A 608 -19.64 8.39 -6.90
N GLY A 609 -19.38 9.66 -6.60
CA GLY A 609 -19.12 10.17 -5.25
C GLY A 609 -20.36 10.69 -4.51
N PRO A 610 -20.16 11.49 -3.44
CA PRO A 610 -18.86 11.90 -2.88
C PRO A 610 -18.10 10.75 -2.21
N ALA A 611 -16.87 11.00 -1.77
CA ALA A 611 -16.25 10.22 -0.71
C ALA A 611 -16.95 10.52 0.65
N ALA A 612 -16.81 9.65 1.64
CA ALA A 612 -17.52 9.73 2.93
C ALA A 612 -17.13 10.94 3.83
N ASP A 613 -16.03 11.63 3.51
CA ASP A 613 -15.65 12.91 4.12
C ASP A 613 -16.15 14.13 3.34
N GLY A 614 -16.96 13.92 2.29
CA GLY A 614 -17.54 14.97 1.45
C GLY A 614 -16.66 15.45 0.28
N ARG A 615 -15.52 14.79 0.00
CA ARG A 615 -14.75 15.11 -1.22
C ARG A 615 -15.51 14.73 -2.48
N ILE A 616 -15.45 15.62 -3.47
CA ILE A 616 -15.92 15.35 -4.81
C ILE A 616 -15.10 14.21 -5.40
N LYS A 617 -15.81 13.19 -5.90
CA LYS A 617 -15.29 12.07 -6.68
C LYS A 617 -16.30 11.77 -7.80
N PRO A 618 -15.88 11.43 -9.04
CA PRO A 618 -14.50 11.29 -9.50
C PRO A 618 -13.74 12.63 -9.52
N GLU A 619 -12.44 12.58 -9.74
CA GLU A 619 -11.66 13.76 -10.12
C GLU A 619 -12.00 14.19 -11.57
N VAL A 620 -12.03 13.24 -12.50
CA VAL A 620 -12.38 13.45 -13.93
C VAL A 620 -13.15 12.26 -14.50
N ILE A 621 -13.79 12.45 -15.65
CA ILE A 621 -14.38 11.37 -16.45
C ILE A 621 -13.62 11.12 -17.75
N ALA A 622 -13.52 9.84 -18.12
CA ALA A 622 -12.87 9.36 -19.34
C ALA A 622 -13.77 8.34 -20.08
N PRO A 623 -13.51 8.03 -21.36
CA PRO A 623 -14.35 7.12 -22.14
C PRO A 623 -14.59 5.78 -21.44
N TRP A 624 -15.85 5.43 -21.24
CA TRP A 624 -16.23 4.11 -20.72
C TRP A 624 -15.91 3.01 -21.72
N TRP A 625 -16.08 3.27 -23.03
CA TRP A 625 -15.82 2.33 -24.11
C TRP A 625 -14.43 2.56 -24.72
N THR A 626 -13.65 1.50 -24.85
CA THR A 626 -12.50 1.43 -25.77
C THR A 626 -12.86 0.46 -26.89
N TYR A 627 -12.84 0.97 -28.12
CA TYR A 627 -13.22 0.23 -29.33
C TYR A 627 -12.18 -0.81 -29.73
N ALA A 628 -10.90 -0.60 -29.39
CA ALA A 628 -9.84 -1.61 -29.45
C ALA A 628 -9.04 -1.69 -28.14
N ALA A 629 -8.96 -2.89 -27.58
CA ALA A 629 -7.91 -3.34 -26.67
C ALA A 629 -7.58 -4.81 -26.96
N ALA A 630 -6.36 -5.23 -26.60
CA ALA A 630 -5.83 -6.58 -26.84
C ALA A 630 -6.71 -7.69 -26.22
N ASP A 631 -7.17 -8.67 -27.00
CA ASP A 631 -7.93 -9.81 -26.45
C ASP A 631 -7.07 -11.07 -26.19
N THR A 632 -7.29 -11.65 -25.02
CA THR A 632 -6.49 -12.76 -24.47
C THR A 632 -7.15 -14.13 -24.70
N ILE A 633 -8.03 -14.25 -25.71
CA ILE A 633 -8.71 -15.48 -26.11
C ILE A 633 -8.33 -15.86 -27.57
N TYR A 634 -7.47 -15.05 -28.21
CA TYR A 634 -6.88 -15.32 -29.52
C TYR A 634 -6.17 -16.68 -29.56
N GLY A 635 -6.45 -17.48 -30.60
CA GLY A 635 -5.92 -18.84 -30.76
C GLY A 635 -6.71 -19.95 -30.06
N SER A 636 -7.80 -19.62 -29.35
CA SER A 636 -8.79 -20.63 -28.93
C SER A 636 -9.61 -21.16 -30.10
N ASP A 637 -10.19 -22.36 -29.96
CA ASP A 637 -11.07 -23.03 -30.95
C ASP A 637 -12.49 -22.40 -30.99
N THR A 638 -12.54 -21.07 -30.96
CA THR A 638 -13.76 -20.27 -31.12
C THR A 638 -13.91 -19.82 -32.57
N LEU A 639 -15.15 -19.64 -33.03
CA LEU A 639 -15.45 -19.40 -34.45
C LEU A 639 -14.94 -18.06 -35.02
N PHE A 640 -14.46 -17.14 -34.17
CA PHE A 640 -14.00 -15.80 -34.56
C PHE A 640 -12.84 -15.29 -33.66
N PRO A 641 -11.62 -15.84 -33.75
CA PRO A 641 -10.48 -15.37 -32.97
C PRO A 641 -10.00 -14.02 -33.50
N THR A 642 -10.12 -12.97 -32.68
CA THR A 642 -9.69 -11.60 -32.97
C THR A 642 -8.58 -11.20 -32.00
N LEU A 643 -7.61 -10.38 -32.46
CA LEU A 643 -6.56 -9.82 -31.60
C LEU A 643 -7.05 -8.64 -30.75
N PHE A 644 -8.19 -8.04 -31.14
CA PHE A 644 -8.73 -6.83 -30.56
C PHE A 644 -10.23 -6.96 -30.40
N LEU A 645 -10.75 -6.44 -29.29
CA LEU A 645 -12.19 -6.35 -29.02
C LEU A 645 -12.53 -5.01 -28.38
N THR A 646 -13.80 -4.63 -28.51
CA THR A 646 -14.38 -3.52 -27.75
C THR A 646 -14.65 -3.96 -26.31
N PHE A 647 -14.24 -3.15 -25.34
CA PHE A 647 -14.51 -3.36 -23.91
C PHE A 647 -15.09 -2.09 -23.27
N GLY A 648 -15.75 -2.25 -22.13
CA GLY A 648 -16.40 -1.15 -21.40
C GLY A 648 -16.17 -1.24 -19.90
N GLY A 649 -15.78 -0.13 -19.27
CA GLY A 649 -15.57 -0.02 -17.81
C GLY A 649 -14.66 1.13 -17.41
N THR A 650 -14.71 1.56 -16.14
CA THR A 650 -13.81 2.60 -15.59
C THR A 650 -12.33 2.22 -15.70
N SER A 651 -12.00 0.93 -15.76
CA SER A 651 -10.67 0.39 -16.06
C SER A 651 -10.04 0.98 -17.33
N PHE A 652 -10.85 1.21 -18.35
CA PHE A 652 -10.40 1.68 -19.66
C PHE A 652 -10.24 3.20 -19.67
N GLY A 653 -11.17 3.93 -19.03
CA GLY A 653 -10.99 5.33 -18.71
C GLY A 653 -9.72 5.58 -17.89
N THR A 654 -9.42 4.72 -16.91
CA THR A 654 -8.20 4.79 -16.08
C THR A 654 -6.94 4.63 -16.92
N ALA A 655 -6.89 3.66 -17.82
CA ALA A 655 -5.79 3.47 -18.77
C ALA A 655 -5.56 4.70 -19.67
N LEU A 656 -6.64 5.25 -20.23
CA LEU A 656 -6.60 6.46 -21.06
C LEU A 656 -6.07 7.66 -20.26
N THR A 657 -6.51 7.84 -19.00
CA THR A 657 -6.05 8.91 -18.11
C THR A 657 -4.59 8.74 -17.68
N ALA A 658 -4.15 7.52 -17.35
CA ALA A 658 -2.76 7.25 -16.99
C ALA A 658 -1.79 7.51 -18.16
N GLY A 659 -2.19 7.17 -19.38
CA GLY A 659 -1.47 7.56 -20.59
C GLY A 659 -1.44 9.08 -20.78
N ALA A 660 -2.58 9.76 -20.61
CA ALA A 660 -2.67 11.22 -20.73
C ALA A 660 -1.75 11.95 -19.73
N VAL A 661 -1.72 11.49 -18.47
CA VAL A 661 -0.79 12.00 -17.45
C VAL A 661 0.66 11.81 -17.89
N ALA A 662 1.01 10.67 -18.50
CA ALA A 662 2.35 10.44 -19.03
C ALA A 662 2.70 11.36 -20.22
N LEU A 663 1.74 11.67 -21.10
CA LEU A 663 1.95 12.66 -22.18
C LEU A 663 2.18 14.08 -21.62
N VAL A 664 1.45 14.48 -20.56
CA VAL A 664 1.67 15.78 -19.89
C VAL A 664 3.05 15.81 -19.20
N MET A 665 3.47 14.70 -18.59
CA MET A 665 4.80 14.58 -17.95
C MET A 665 5.97 14.52 -18.94
N GLU A 666 5.78 14.07 -20.18
CA GLU A 666 6.79 14.22 -21.25
C GLU A 666 6.80 15.66 -21.79
N ALA A 667 5.63 16.31 -21.88
CA ALA A 667 5.53 17.70 -22.33
C ALA A 667 6.18 18.69 -21.36
N HIS A 668 6.07 18.44 -20.04
CA HIS A 668 6.60 19.28 -18.96
C HIS A 668 7.31 18.44 -17.89
N PRO A 669 8.53 17.92 -18.18
CA PRO A 669 9.24 16.99 -17.30
C PRO A 669 9.64 17.59 -15.94
N GLU A 670 9.68 18.92 -15.83
CA GLU A 670 9.96 19.67 -14.61
C GLU A 670 8.76 19.83 -13.67
N TRP A 671 7.53 19.56 -14.12
CA TRP A 671 6.33 19.68 -13.28
C TRP A 671 6.27 18.56 -12.23
N SER A 672 5.82 18.92 -11.02
CA SER A 672 5.49 17.96 -9.97
C SER A 672 4.23 17.15 -10.31
N ALA A 673 4.03 16.03 -9.61
CA ALA A 673 2.82 15.22 -9.74
C ALA A 673 1.55 16.02 -9.38
N GLU A 674 1.60 16.94 -8.41
CA GLU A 674 0.45 17.81 -8.10
C GLU A 674 0.26 18.88 -9.17
N GLN A 675 1.31 19.45 -9.78
CA GLN A 675 1.15 20.38 -10.91
C GLN A 675 0.52 19.69 -12.12
N VAL A 676 0.92 18.45 -12.43
CA VAL A 676 0.29 17.65 -13.49
C VAL A 676 -1.16 17.29 -13.14
N ARG A 677 -1.44 16.99 -11.86
CA ARG A 677 -2.81 16.75 -11.37
C ARG A 677 -3.67 18.02 -11.50
N GLU A 678 -3.22 19.16 -10.99
CA GLU A 678 -3.89 20.45 -11.14
C GLU A 678 -4.12 20.83 -12.60
N ALA A 679 -3.17 20.57 -13.50
CA ALA A 679 -3.37 20.78 -14.92
C ALA A 679 -4.53 19.93 -15.46
N ILE A 680 -4.52 18.62 -15.20
CA ILE A 680 -5.59 17.69 -15.62
C ILE A 680 -6.96 18.10 -15.06
N LEU A 681 -7.03 18.54 -13.79
CA LEU A 681 -8.27 18.98 -13.14
C LEU A 681 -8.77 20.33 -13.68
N ASN A 682 -7.88 21.30 -13.87
CA ASN A 682 -8.26 22.66 -14.27
C ASN A 682 -8.56 22.80 -15.76
N THR A 683 -8.06 21.88 -16.60
CA THR A 683 -8.37 21.84 -18.03
C THR A 683 -9.38 20.76 -18.42
N ALA A 684 -9.90 19.98 -17.47
CA ALA A 684 -11.02 19.08 -17.72
C ALA A 684 -12.22 19.88 -18.23
N LYS A 685 -12.84 19.39 -19.31
CA LYS A 685 -13.92 20.08 -20.01
C LYS A 685 -15.27 19.80 -19.33
N PRO A 686 -16.00 20.81 -18.83
CA PRO A 686 -17.35 20.62 -18.30
C PRO A 686 -18.30 19.98 -19.32
N VAL A 687 -19.20 19.13 -18.85
CA VAL A 687 -20.22 18.45 -19.67
C VAL A 687 -21.58 18.55 -18.98
N GLU A 688 -22.67 18.57 -19.75
CA GLU A 688 -24.02 18.54 -19.20
C GLU A 688 -24.38 17.11 -18.75
N ILE A 689 -25.04 17.00 -17.59
CA ILE A 689 -25.58 15.75 -17.07
C ILE A 689 -27.08 15.72 -17.40
N PRO A 690 -27.60 14.71 -18.13
CA PRO A 690 -29.01 14.69 -18.53
C PRO A 690 -29.97 14.68 -17.33
N GLY A 691 -30.91 15.62 -17.32
CA GLY A 691 -31.85 15.88 -16.22
C GLY A 691 -31.30 16.73 -15.08
N TRP A 692 -30.06 17.22 -15.20
CA TRP A 692 -29.36 18.08 -14.24
C TRP A 692 -28.63 19.22 -14.98
N GLU A 693 -29.30 19.80 -15.98
CA GLU A 693 -28.75 20.85 -16.84
C GLU A 693 -28.38 22.11 -16.02
N GLY A 694 -27.11 22.51 -16.08
CA GLY A 694 -26.59 23.66 -15.32
C GLY A 694 -26.14 23.34 -13.88
N ALA A 695 -26.04 22.06 -13.49
CA ALA A 695 -25.41 21.65 -12.23
C ALA A 695 -23.99 22.23 -12.07
N ALA A 696 -23.58 22.49 -10.83
CA ALA A 696 -22.26 23.02 -10.51
C ALA A 696 -21.12 22.11 -11.02
N VAL A 697 -19.94 22.68 -11.25
CA VAL A 697 -18.71 21.94 -11.59
C VAL A 697 -17.55 22.50 -10.76
N PRO A 698 -16.73 21.67 -10.09
CA PRO A 698 -16.80 20.21 -10.05
C PRO A 698 -18.02 19.66 -9.26
N ASN A 699 -18.42 18.41 -9.54
CA ASN A 699 -19.53 17.72 -8.84
C ASN A 699 -19.33 16.20 -8.72
N ASN A 700 -20.19 15.55 -7.92
CA ASN A 700 -20.06 14.15 -7.53
C ASN A 700 -20.33 13.11 -8.63
N VAL A 701 -20.64 13.52 -9.86
CA VAL A 701 -20.97 12.61 -10.98
C VAL A 701 -19.95 12.72 -12.12
N ILE A 702 -19.47 13.93 -12.44
CA ILE A 702 -18.50 14.15 -13.52
C ILE A 702 -17.13 14.66 -13.03
N GLY A 703 -16.96 14.92 -11.73
CA GLY A 703 -15.77 15.56 -11.20
C GLY A 703 -15.61 16.95 -11.80
N HIS A 704 -14.39 17.29 -12.22
CA HIS A 704 -14.08 18.50 -12.99
C HIS A 704 -14.55 18.42 -14.46
N GLY A 705 -14.93 17.24 -14.94
CA GLY A 705 -15.44 17.01 -16.29
C GLY A 705 -14.57 16.04 -17.12
N LEU A 706 -14.71 16.15 -18.44
CA LEU A 706 -14.05 15.30 -19.43
C LEU A 706 -12.55 15.60 -19.53
N LEU A 707 -11.73 14.56 -19.38
CA LEU A 707 -10.29 14.61 -19.62
C LEU A 707 -9.93 15.20 -21.00
N ASP A 708 -9.03 16.21 -21.00
CA ASP A 708 -8.45 16.81 -22.19
C ASP A 708 -6.93 16.86 -22.04
N ALA A 709 -6.24 15.84 -22.55
CA ALA A 709 -4.79 15.68 -22.43
C ALA A 709 -4.03 16.84 -23.10
N TYR A 710 -4.53 17.30 -24.26
CA TYR A 710 -3.91 18.41 -24.98
C TYR A 710 -3.98 19.71 -24.20
N ALA A 711 -5.13 20.02 -23.60
CA ALA A 711 -5.30 21.22 -22.79
C ALA A 711 -4.40 21.19 -21.56
N ALA A 712 -4.33 20.04 -20.85
CA ALA A 712 -3.47 19.86 -19.67
C ALA A 712 -1.97 20.00 -20.00
N ALA A 713 -1.56 19.67 -21.23
CA ALA A 713 -0.20 19.82 -21.72
C ALA A 713 0.10 21.21 -22.34
N GLN A 714 -0.80 22.20 -22.29
CA GLN A 714 -0.43 23.58 -22.63
C GLN A 714 0.38 24.21 -21.47
N PRO A 715 1.22 25.23 -21.72
CA PRO A 715 1.86 25.97 -20.63
C PRO A 715 0.83 26.61 -19.70
N LEU A 716 0.94 26.34 -18.39
CA LEU A 716 0.09 26.90 -17.34
C LEU A 716 0.95 27.68 -16.35
N GLU A 717 0.41 28.79 -15.83
CA GLU A 717 0.97 29.48 -14.67
C GLU A 717 0.35 28.89 -13.40
N PHE A 718 1.14 28.12 -12.65
CA PHE A 718 0.76 27.67 -11.32
C PHE A 718 0.99 28.80 -10.32
N GLU A 719 -0.07 29.23 -9.63
CA GLU A 719 0.10 30.13 -8.49
C GLU A 719 0.94 29.44 -7.42
N SER A 720 1.95 30.13 -6.90
CA SER A 720 2.68 29.68 -5.72
C SER A 720 1.76 29.78 -4.51
N LYS A 721 1.00 28.72 -4.22
CA LYS A 721 0.24 28.58 -2.97
C LYS A 721 1.18 28.83 -1.79
N GLU A 722 0.97 29.91 -1.07
CA GLU A 722 1.63 30.11 0.22
C GLU A 722 1.19 28.98 1.17
N GLU A 723 2.09 28.50 2.03
CA GLU A 723 1.74 27.53 3.08
C GLU A 723 0.80 28.19 4.10
N TYR A 724 -0.51 28.04 3.89
CA TYR A 724 -1.55 28.42 4.85
C TYR A 724 -2.50 27.25 5.13
N ASP A 725 -2.93 27.12 6.39
CA ASP A 725 -3.94 26.15 6.78
C ASP A 725 -5.35 26.70 6.46
N TYR A 726 -6.26 25.88 5.96
CA TYR A 726 -7.60 26.33 5.57
C TYR A 726 -8.72 25.33 5.87
N LEU A 727 -9.91 25.86 6.13
CA LEU A 727 -11.14 25.07 6.15
C LEU A 727 -11.62 24.81 4.72
N LEU A 728 -12.18 23.61 4.55
CA LEU A 728 -12.93 23.20 3.37
C LEU A 728 -14.43 23.36 3.65
N ASP A 729 -15.27 23.21 2.61
CA ASP A 729 -16.71 23.28 2.79
C ASP A 729 -17.21 22.23 3.80
N PRO A 730 -17.99 22.64 4.81
CA PRO A 730 -18.47 21.73 5.84
C PRO A 730 -19.64 20.89 5.32
N TYR A 731 -19.76 19.66 5.82
CA TYR A 731 -20.75 18.69 5.36
C TYR A 731 -21.35 17.88 6.53
N PRO A 732 -22.67 17.62 6.56
CA PRO A 732 -23.70 18.06 5.62
C PRO A 732 -24.15 19.50 5.85
N ASN A 733 -24.17 20.31 4.79
CA ASN A 733 -24.56 21.72 4.82
C ASN A 733 -25.70 21.94 3.80
N PRO A 734 -26.95 22.19 4.24
CA PRO A 734 -27.37 22.51 5.60
C PRO A 734 -27.36 21.32 6.57
N PHE A 735 -26.98 21.58 7.82
CA PHE A 735 -27.09 20.65 8.93
C PHE A 735 -28.54 20.61 9.43
N VAL A 736 -29.27 19.53 9.11
CA VAL A 736 -30.67 19.33 9.47
C VAL A 736 -30.77 18.54 10.78
N ARG A 737 -31.19 19.22 11.85
CA ARG A 737 -31.26 18.62 13.19
C ARG A 737 -32.32 17.52 13.23
N GLY A 738 -31.94 16.35 13.76
CA GLY A 738 -32.81 15.17 13.81
C GLY A 738 -32.77 14.27 12.56
N LEU A 739 -32.17 14.74 11.46
CA LEU A 739 -31.73 13.89 10.34
C LEU A 739 -30.23 13.59 10.47
N HIS A 740 -29.43 14.58 10.85
CA HIS A 740 -27.98 14.48 11.03
C HIS A 740 -27.62 14.48 12.52
N THR A 741 -26.62 13.69 12.90
CA THR A 741 -26.04 13.64 14.26
C THR A 741 -24.86 14.58 14.45
N GLU A 742 -24.14 14.88 13.37
CA GLU A 742 -22.91 15.68 13.35
C GLU A 742 -22.81 16.54 12.08
N LEU A 743 -22.09 17.65 12.20
CA LEU A 743 -21.57 18.47 11.12
C LEU A 743 -20.05 18.32 11.11
N LYS A 744 -19.49 17.94 9.96
CA LYS A 744 -18.05 17.81 9.73
C LYS A 744 -17.52 19.12 9.17
N PHE A 745 -16.41 19.60 9.72
CA PHE A 745 -15.59 20.70 9.20
C PHE A 745 -14.23 20.13 8.77
N PRO A 746 -14.05 19.74 7.49
CA PRO A 746 -12.76 19.27 7.01
C PRO A 746 -11.78 20.45 6.90
N TYR A 747 -10.50 20.21 7.15
CA TYR A 747 -9.45 21.21 7.01
C TYR A 747 -8.19 20.62 6.38
N VAL A 748 -7.40 21.48 5.73
CA VAL A 748 -6.04 21.18 5.26
C VAL A 748 -5.08 21.98 6.12
N ALA A 749 -4.06 21.31 6.61
CA ALA A 749 -2.97 21.88 7.37
C ALA A 749 -1.68 21.76 6.56
N SER A 750 -1.13 22.91 6.20
CA SER A 750 0.15 23.06 5.52
C SER A 750 1.33 22.80 6.46
N LYS A 751 1.18 23.09 7.77
CA LYS A 751 2.26 22.99 8.75
C LYS A 751 1.76 22.64 10.15
N GLN A 752 2.52 21.77 10.84
CA GLN A 752 2.22 21.38 12.21
C GLN A 752 2.20 22.60 13.15
N SER A 753 1.05 22.90 13.75
CA SER A 753 0.86 24.06 14.63
C SER A 753 -0.22 23.81 15.70
N PHE A 754 -0.51 24.78 16.57
CA PHE A 754 -1.65 24.70 17.49
C PHE A 754 -2.88 25.35 16.84
N ALA A 755 -4.07 24.75 16.96
CA ALA A 755 -5.26 25.25 16.30
C ALA A 755 -6.56 25.09 17.10
N LYS A 756 -7.56 25.91 16.77
CA LYS A 756 -8.93 25.86 17.31
C LYS A 756 -9.96 26.13 16.23
N LEU A 757 -11.14 25.51 16.35
CA LEU A 757 -12.34 25.91 15.63
C LEU A 757 -13.19 26.85 16.50
N LEU A 758 -13.60 27.97 15.92
CA LEU A 758 -14.47 28.97 16.54
C LEU A 758 -15.74 29.12 15.70
N ILE A 759 -16.88 28.74 16.26
CA ILE A 759 -18.19 28.82 15.58
C ILE A 759 -18.93 30.06 16.08
N PHE A 760 -19.37 30.90 15.14
CA PHE A 760 -20.06 32.16 15.38
C PHE A 760 -21.45 32.17 14.72
N ASN A 761 -22.41 32.88 15.31
CA ASN A 761 -23.68 33.20 14.66
C ASN A 761 -23.56 34.43 13.73
N ILE A 762 -24.64 34.81 13.04
CA ILE A 762 -24.67 36.01 12.18
C ILE A 762 -24.38 37.34 12.90
N SER A 763 -24.50 37.39 14.23
CA SER A 763 -24.19 38.58 15.05
C SER A 763 -22.70 38.68 15.40
N GLY A 764 -21.89 37.65 15.07
CA GLY A 764 -20.49 37.55 15.48
C GLY A 764 -20.29 37.07 16.92
N GLU A 765 -21.34 36.55 17.57
CA GLU A 765 -21.25 35.99 18.93
C GLU A 765 -20.66 34.58 18.87
N LEU A 766 -19.69 34.27 19.75
CA LEU A 766 -19.06 32.95 19.83
C LEU A 766 -20.03 31.93 20.44
N VAL A 767 -20.44 30.95 19.63
CA VAL A 767 -21.40 29.91 19.97
C VAL A 767 -20.69 28.67 20.53
N ARG A 768 -19.60 28.25 19.87
CA ARG A 768 -18.79 27.10 20.28
C ARG A 768 -17.30 27.37 20.04
N GLU A 769 -16.48 27.00 21.00
CA GLU A 769 -15.04 26.79 20.81
C GLU A 769 -14.76 25.28 20.83
N ILE A 770 -13.93 24.82 19.91
CA ILE A 770 -13.37 23.47 19.88
C ILE A 770 -11.85 23.62 19.81
N ASP A 771 -11.18 23.33 20.92
CA ASP A 771 -9.72 23.31 20.97
C ASP A 771 -9.22 22.02 20.31
N LEU A 772 -8.40 22.15 19.26
CA LEU A 772 -7.86 20.99 18.53
C LEU A 772 -6.49 20.57 19.11
N GLY A 773 -5.94 21.34 20.05
CA GLY A 773 -4.57 21.16 20.48
C GLY A 773 -3.60 21.38 19.32
N LYS A 774 -2.78 20.37 19.03
CA LYS A 774 -1.73 20.45 18.01
C LYS A 774 -2.14 19.65 16.76
N ILE A 775 -2.36 20.36 15.66
CA ILE A 775 -2.66 19.78 14.34
C ILE A 775 -1.36 19.41 13.60
N TYR A 776 -1.46 18.44 12.68
CA TYR A 776 -0.35 17.91 11.87
C TYR A 776 -0.53 18.31 10.40
N VAL A 777 0.51 18.14 9.58
CA VAL A 777 0.43 18.36 8.13
C VAL A 777 -0.52 17.35 7.50
N GLY A 778 -1.27 17.77 6.47
CA GLY A 778 -2.23 16.94 5.74
C GLY A 778 -3.67 17.40 5.92
N ARG A 779 -4.63 16.57 5.50
CA ARG A 779 -6.07 16.83 5.58
C ARG A 779 -6.66 16.13 6.81
N ASP A 780 -7.38 16.86 7.65
CA ASP A 780 -8.09 16.32 8.82
C ASP A 780 -9.54 16.86 8.94
N VAL A 781 -10.32 16.49 9.96
CA VAL A 781 -11.75 16.81 10.09
C VAL A 781 -12.19 17.03 11.54
N ILE A 782 -13.01 18.06 11.76
CA ILE A 782 -13.48 18.48 13.08
C ILE A 782 -14.99 18.21 13.16
N LEU A 783 -15.42 17.46 14.17
CA LEU A 783 -16.83 17.09 14.34
C LEU A 783 -17.54 18.05 15.30
N TRP A 784 -18.80 18.40 14.99
CA TRP A 784 -19.65 19.22 15.84
C TRP A 784 -21.08 18.70 15.89
N ASP A 785 -21.67 18.66 17.08
CA ASP A 785 -22.97 18.06 17.40
C ASP A 785 -24.15 19.04 17.29
N GLY A 786 -23.91 20.24 16.73
CA GLY A 786 -24.91 21.31 16.67
C GLY A 786 -25.19 21.99 18.00
N ARG A 787 -24.28 21.92 18.98
CA ARG A 787 -24.45 22.52 20.32
C ARG A 787 -23.53 23.69 20.62
N ASP A 788 -23.99 24.58 21.50
CA ASP A 788 -23.20 25.67 22.06
C ASP A 788 -22.14 25.18 23.09
N ASN A 789 -21.37 26.11 23.66
CA ASN A 789 -20.43 25.86 24.76
C ASN A 789 -21.09 25.39 26.08
N SER A 790 -22.42 25.47 26.21
CA SER A 790 -23.20 25.03 27.38
C SER A 790 -23.92 23.68 27.15
N GLY A 791 -23.80 23.09 25.96
CA GLY A 791 -24.47 21.84 25.59
C GLY A 791 -25.92 21.99 25.11
N ASN A 792 -26.42 23.21 24.84
CA ASN A 792 -27.74 23.42 24.24
C ASN A 792 -27.66 23.31 22.72
N LEU A 793 -28.70 22.77 22.08
CA LEU A 793 -28.82 22.79 20.62
C LEU A 793 -28.98 24.24 20.12
N VAL A 794 -28.23 24.61 19.08
CA VAL A 794 -28.32 25.95 18.49
C VAL A 794 -29.64 26.16 17.72
N PRO A 795 -30.14 27.40 17.60
CA PRO A 795 -31.31 27.70 16.78
C PRO A 795 -31.01 27.55 15.26
N PRO A 796 -32.03 27.37 14.41
CA PRO A 796 -31.88 27.48 12.96
C PRO A 796 -31.28 28.82 12.56
N GLY A 797 -30.41 28.83 11.55
CA GLY A 797 -29.76 30.06 11.08
C GLY A 797 -28.53 29.82 10.21
N LEU A 798 -27.91 30.91 9.80
CA LEU A 798 -26.58 30.92 9.18
C LEU A 798 -25.52 31.10 10.28
N TYR A 799 -24.40 30.40 10.12
CA TYR A 799 -23.28 30.40 11.04
C TYR A 799 -21.96 30.46 10.26
N PHE A 800 -20.89 30.84 10.95
CA PHE A 800 -19.53 30.86 10.42
C PHE A 800 -18.64 30.00 11.31
N ALA A 801 -17.83 29.14 10.71
CA ALA A 801 -16.79 28.41 11.42
C ALA A 801 -15.41 28.94 11.00
N THR A 802 -14.60 29.33 11.97
CA THR A 802 -13.25 29.86 11.76
C THR A 802 -12.23 28.91 12.37
N LEU A 803 -11.38 28.32 11.54
CA LEU A 803 -10.16 27.64 11.97
C LEU A 803 -9.09 28.71 12.18
N LYS A 804 -8.54 28.76 13.38
CA LYS A 804 -7.41 29.59 13.73
C LYS A 804 -6.25 28.70 14.11
N THR A 805 -5.14 28.78 13.40
CA THR A 805 -3.93 27.97 13.63
C THR A 805 -2.80 28.83 14.19
N GLY A 806 -1.59 28.29 14.28
CA GLY A 806 -0.42 29.03 14.80
C GLY A 806 0.04 30.16 13.88
N PHE A 807 -0.43 30.19 12.64
CA PHE A 807 0.01 31.15 11.61
C PHE A 807 -1.08 31.48 10.57
N SER A 808 -2.13 30.66 10.41
CA SER A 808 -3.25 30.91 9.49
C SER A 808 -4.57 31.20 10.21
N VAL A 809 -5.51 31.83 9.50
CA VAL A 809 -6.92 31.98 9.87
C VAL A 809 -7.78 31.77 8.62
N SER A 810 -8.74 30.85 8.68
CA SER A 810 -9.63 30.51 7.57
C SER A 810 -11.07 30.35 8.07
N THR A 811 -12.04 30.82 7.29
CA THR A 811 -13.46 30.89 7.70
C THR A 811 -14.39 30.39 6.59
N VAL A 812 -15.31 29.50 6.94
CA VAL A 812 -16.39 29.00 6.06
C VAL A 812 -17.77 29.33 6.64
N LYS A 813 -18.78 29.34 5.75
CA LYS A 813 -20.19 29.61 6.08
C LYS A 813 -21.01 28.32 6.04
N PHE A 814 -21.97 28.15 6.94
CA PHE A 814 -22.87 26.99 6.93
C PHE A 814 -24.24 27.33 7.51
N ALA A 815 -25.24 26.49 7.19
CA ALA A 815 -26.61 26.67 7.68
C ALA A 815 -27.04 25.52 8.61
N VAL A 816 -27.80 25.85 9.66
CA VAL A 816 -28.48 24.90 10.55
C VAL A 816 -29.99 25.03 10.34
N LYS A 817 -30.70 23.89 10.32
CA LYS A 817 -32.16 23.80 10.20
C LYS A 817 -32.74 22.99 11.36
#